data_AF-A0A2M7UP19-F1
#
_entry.id   AF-A0A2M7UP19-F1
#
_cell.length_a   1.000
_cell.length_b   1.000
_cell.length_c   1.000
_cell.angle_alpha   90.00
_cell.angle_beta   90.00
_cell.angle_gamma   90.00
#
_symmetry.space_group_name_H-M   'P 1'
#
loop_
_entity.id
_entity.type
_entity.pdbx_description
1 polymer ?
#
loop_
_entity_poly.entity_id
_entity_poly.type
_entity_poly.pdbx_seq_one_letter_code
_entity_poly.pdbx_strand_id
1 'polypeptide(L)'
;MENNLAENQTENQGENENKDPKDLFEGKNQSKLTPSEIAAVQSRTLSIRDIVNERNRTAHQAKTELGKLASSSKDRKQVISLKEYREFSEKIQETESAEKMKIILDEIQEIPERKEKEMKEDVAQSETLEKDDPRLEELQEEFDETCDENIQYIGTKQVNGFKNWFKNEIDKKPQIKHLKDVIKRLKGEKSTDSGGLAPRREEYGNLQRLFKKHGLNEPTDSKYIEEEGLSERKTYRKNAEGIEDQLMKGKEKGFYSKEAIQEIMQEVLTADSLGKQKEIKNQLDKVSRLESESFTYLDSKTTVGGITIRKMSQKGKDFLLDYYKPISLDEREENVRMWPKFIEDEAKLAEDLLEIYEDNPEGFKLAMGSFQHLTFDEKEKALKEHKLFVETAESKEELETKLTIKAAHGALDEAARNNIIAKGKEKTQGKYKEFFEDEENFKNPKTGKEGDLGELKKAYELLVNKSPNKKYKNLAAYEESRKEYKKGLKRLGEFDDELDEKDLAKMQEEYDREGWTDREDLQEELKKTVDKAKEKHDKMKRITKVTDIKELTKGKKLNKKESGEKDEENEEGPETPEAAIKAANKLLMNDEGAEALKVLLEYNDKDPDHPKILFWLEKTAEYIRSFGSGKKKVDQSFEAELADEIEEAMEEDETKKFIEEEQLETLSLEGTEESERLHGNKKSAKERAEYESLSRVGTTSLEAELTQDFYENSDEEFILDKEGKGEKVTEVQFDDTEYKKEEVQDLKKEIYRKQDRLREKRGLVDTVLKDKDGKIITTKEAQRLQQKDVDNLEEEIVENMEENIATKKGTPEGAEIFDLTQRIAAKRKAKEMLDKQLHAKLTSEN
;
A
#
# COMPACT_ATOMS: atom_id res chain seq x y z
N MET A 1 69.77 58.60 -34.86
CA MET A 1 68.37 58.80 -34.45
C MET A 1 68.35 58.51 -32.96
N GLU A 2 68.73 59.47 -32.11
CA GLU A 2 67.89 60.60 -31.63
C GLU A 2 66.55 60.09 -31.10
N ASN A 3 66.03 60.40 -29.90
CA ASN A 3 66.43 61.26 -28.79
C ASN A 3 65.55 60.87 -27.58
N ASN A 4 66.12 60.96 -26.37
CA ASN A 4 65.61 61.58 -25.12
C ASN A 4 64.08 61.81 -24.90
N LEU A 5 63.49 61.39 -23.77
CA LEU A 5 63.55 61.93 -22.38
C LEU A 5 62.52 63.04 -22.09
N ALA A 6 62.05 63.07 -20.83
CA ALA A 6 61.26 64.12 -20.14
C ALA A 6 59.73 64.01 -20.34
N GLU A 7 58.91 63.72 -19.31
CA GLU A 7 58.57 64.49 -18.09
C GLU A 7 57.10 64.92 -18.21
N ASN A 8 56.29 64.56 -17.22
CA ASN A 8 55.30 65.47 -16.65
C ASN A 8 54.90 64.95 -15.27
N GLN A 9 55.53 65.54 -14.26
CA GLN A 9 54.93 65.72 -12.95
C GLN A 9 53.93 66.88 -13.01
N THR A 10 52.81 66.75 -12.32
CA THR A 10 52.06 67.85 -11.69
C THR A 10 51.10 67.19 -10.71
N GLU A 11 51.43 67.23 -9.42
CA GLU A 11 50.84 68.18 -8.46
C GLU A 11 49.33 68.03 -8.33
N ASN A 12 48.93 67.35 -7.26
CA ASN A 12 47.81 67.82 -6.43
C ASN A 12 48.09 67.41 -4.99
N GLN A 13 48.81 68.29 -4.28
CA GLN A 13 48.63 68.44 -2.85
C GLN A 13 47.40 69.33 -2.64
N GLY A 14 46.42 68.82 -1.90
CA GLY A 14 45.24 69.54 -1.47
C GLY A 14 44.76 68.90 -0.18
N GLU A 15 45.13 69.55 0.91
CA GLU A 15 44.85 69.25 2.31
C GLU A 15 43.41 68.80 2.57
N ASN A 16 43.24 67.73 3.35
CA ASN A 16 42.35 67.84 4.48
C ASN A 16 42.85 66.99 5.64
N GLU A 17 43.14 67.71 6.72
CA GLU A 17 43.75 67.28 7.95
C GLU A 17 42.85 66.30 8.74
N ASN A 18 43.50 65.63 9.68
CA ASN A 18 42.91 64.94 10.84
C ASN A 18 42.10 63.67 10.57
N LYS A 19 42.81 62.53 10.44
CA LYS A 19 42.52 61.33 11.25
C LYS A 19 43.82 60.58 11.59
N ASP A 20 43.92 60.15 12.85
CA ASP A 20 45.04 59.40 13.43
C ASP A 20 45.51 58.23 12.54
N PRO A 21 46.82 57.91 12.50
CA PRO A 21 47.36 56.75 11.80
C PRO A 21 46.95 55.39 12.40
N LYS A 22 46.01 55.38 13.35
CA LYS A 22 45.41 54.18 13.94
C LYS A 22 44.20 53.63 13.17
N ASP A 23 43.64 54.39 12.22
CA ASP A 23 42.36 54.03 11.57
C ASP A 23 42.44 53.55 10.12
N LEU A 24 43.63 53.14 9.63
CA LEU A 24 43.75 52.61 8.25
C LEU A 24 44.20 51.15 8.13
N PHE A 25 44.51 50.43 9.20
CA PHE A 25 45.09 49.08 9.06
C PHE A 25 44.77 48.06 10.16
N GLU A 26 43.66 48.13 10.88
CA GLU A 26 43.37 47.14 11.93
C GLU A 26 41.92 46.67 11.87
N GLY A 27 41.71 45.40 11.51
CA GLY A 27 40.40 44.75 11.59
C GLY A 27 40.19 43.62 10.58
N LYS A 28 40.10 43.93 9.28
CA LYS A 28 39.62 42.95 8.27
C LYS A 28 40.70 42.06 7.63
N ASN A 29 41.99 42.44 7.69
CA ASN A 29 43.07 41.65 7.09
C ASN A 29 43.82 40.76 8.10
N GLN A 30 43.74 41.04 9.41
CA GLN A 30 44.42 40.22 10.43
C GLN A 30 43.72 38.87 10.66
N SER A 31 42.40 38.77 10.49
CA SER A 31 41.66 37.50 10.62
C SER A 31 41.98 36.47 9.52
N LYS A 32 42.75 36.87 8.51
CA LYS A 32 43.10 36.08 7.32
C LYS A 32 44.56 35.61 7.35
N LEU A 33 45.32 36.03 8.36
CA LEU A 33 46.71 35.67 8.60
C LEU A 33 46.78 34.51 9.59
N THR A 34 47.76 33.64 9.40
CA THR A 34 48.10 32.57 10.35
C THR A 34 48.77 33.15 11.61
N PRO A 35 48.80 32.41 12.73
CA PRO A 35 49.44 32.87 13.96
C PRO A 35 50.92 33.28 13.81
N SER A 36 51.66 32.60 12.94
CA SER A 36 53.05 32.88 12.53
C SER A 36 53.15 34.20 11.76
N GLU A 37 52.28 34.42 10.76
CA GLU A 37 52.20 35.68 10.00
C GLU A 37 51.82 36.87 10.89
N ILE A 38 50.91 36.65 11.86
CA ILE A 38 50.55 37.65 12.86
C ILE A 38 51.76 38.00 13.74
N ALA A 39 52.50 36.99 14.22
CA ALA A 39 53.70 37.19 15.02
C ALA A 39 54.82 37.93 14.25
N ALA A 40 54.99 37.65 12.95
CA ALA A 40 55.97 38.30 12.08
C ALA A 40 55.63 39.78 11.80
N VAL A 41 54.34 40.11 11.72
CA VAL A 41 53.83 41.49 11.60
C VAL A 41 53.98 42.23 12.93
N GLN A 42 53.64 41.59 14.06
CA GLN A 42 53.75 42.16 15.40
C GLN A 42 55.21 42.45 15.80
N SER A 43 56.14 41.57 15.39
CA SER A 43 57.59 41.75 15.60
C SER A 43 58.26 42.68 14.57
N ARG A 44 57.48 43.24 13.63
CA ARG A 44 57.93 44.15 12.55
C ARG A 44 58.97 43.55 11.58
N THR A 45 59.13 42.23 11.57
CA THR A 45 60.03 41.54 10.62
C THR A 45 59.50 41.51 9.19
N LEU A 46 58.17 41.54 8.99
CA LEU A 46 57.52 41.59 7.68
C LEU A 46 56.32 42.54 7.73
N SER A 47 56.06 43.27 6.64
CA SER A 47 54.84 44.07 6.52
C SER A 47 53.69 43.23 5.95
N ILE A 48 52.45 43.61 6.27
CA ILE A 48 51.24 42.98 5.66
C ILE A 48 51.30 43.05 4.13
N ARG A 49 51.91 44.11 3.57
CA ARG A 49 52.09 44.29 2.13
C ARG A 49 53.02 43.21 1.54
N ASP A 50 54.08 42.86 2.25
CA ASP A 50 55.04 41.83 1.81
C ASP A 50 54.40 40.44 1.80
N ILE A 51 53.60 40.13 2.83
CA ILE A 51 52.84 38.88 2.94
C ILE A 51 51.83 38.75 1.79
N VAL A 52 51.10 39.83 1.48
CA VAL A 52 50.13 39.83 0.36
C VAL A 52 50.84 39.67 -0.99
N ASN A 53 52.01 40.30 -1.17
CA ASN A 53 52.79 40.16 -2.40
C ASN A 53 53.35 38.74 -2.56
N GLU A 54 53.86 38.14 -1.48
CA GLU A 54 54.34 36.76 -1.46
C GLU A 54 53.20 35.77 -1.75
N ARG A 55 52.03 35.96 -1.15
CA ARG A 55 50.83 35.17 -1.44
C ARG A 55 50.45 35.25 -2.92
N ASN A 56 50.35 36.45 -3.48
CA ASN A 56 49.92 36.61 -4.87
C ASN A 56 50.93 36.01 -5.85
N ARG A 57 52.24 36.13 -5.55
CA ARG A 57 53.31 35.47 -6.33
C ARG A 57 53.20 33.95 -6.25
N THR A 58 53.01 33.40 -5.05
CA THR A 58 52.89 31.96 -4.79
C THR A 58 51.61 31.39 -5.43
N ALA A 59 50.49 32.12 -5.37
CA ALA A 59 49.25 31.74 -6.03
C ALA A 59 49.39 31.73 -7.56
N HIS A 60 50.14 32.67 -8.13
CA HIS A 60 50.43 32.67 -9.57
C HIS A 60 51.32 31.48 -9.97
N GLN A 61 52.32 31.15 -9.15
CA GLN A 61 53.14 29.95 -9.33
C GLN A 61 52.30 28.67 -9.24
N ALA A 62 51.42 28.57 -8.23
CA ALA A 62 50.53 27.42 -8.04
C ALA A 62 49.57 27.23 -9.22
N LYS A 63 48.95 28.30 -9.72
CA LYS A 63 48.11 28.24 -10.94
C LYS A 63 48.90 27.82 -12.17
N THR A 64 50.14 28.27 -12.28
CA THR A 64 51.02 27.93 -13.41
C THR A 64 51.43 26.46 -13.37
N GLU A 65 51.85 25.94 -12.21
CA GLU A 65 52.18 24.52 -12.04
C GLU A 65 50.94 23.63 -12.20
N LEU A 66 49.81 24.01 -11.60
CA LEU A 66 48.54 23.29 -11.78
C LEU A 66 48.10 23.23 -13.25
N GLY A 67 48.27 24.33 -13.99
CA GLY A 67 48.02 24.38 -15.42
C GLY A 67 48.97 23.51 -16.25
N LYS A 68 50.23 23.36 -15.84
CA LYS A 68 51.19 22.43 -16.48
C LYS A 68 50.80 20.97 -16.25
N LEU A 69 50.24 20.63 -15.09
CA LEU A 69 49.80 19.26 -14.77
C LEU A 69 48.49 18.88 -15.50
N ALA A 70 47.64 19.88 -15.80
CA ALA A 70 46.35 19.67 -16.47
C ALA A 70 46.38 19.81 -18.00
N SER A 71 47.42 20.41 -18.59
CA SER A 71 47.49 20.65 -20.04
C SER A 71 48.09 19.46 -20.81
N SER A 72 47.37 19.02 -21.86
CA SER A 72 47.89 18.10 -22.87
C SER A 72 48.45 18.90 -24.05
N SER A 73 49.74 19.23 -24.02
CA SER A 73 50.46 19.67 -25.23
C SER A 73 51.13 18.48 -25.91
N LYS A 74 51.51 18.60 -27.19
CA LYS A 74 51.98 17.50 -28.06
C LYS A 74 53.09 16.60 -27.48
N ASP A 75 53.80 17.04 -26.43
CA ASP A 75 54.87 16.29 -25.77
C ASP A 75 54.67 16.04 -24.26
N ARG A 76 53.50 16.36 -23.66
CA ARG A 76 53.23 16.11 -22.22
C ARG A 76 51.90 15.41 -21.98
N LYS A 77 51.95 14.28 -21.26
CA LYS A 77 50.76 13.58 -20.77
C LYS A 77 50.12 14.37 -19.63
N GLN A 78 48.80 14.44 -19.64
CA GLN A 78 48.00 15.00 -18.55
C GLN A 78 48.21 14.16 -17.27
N VAL A 79 48.55 14.80 -16.15
CA VAL A 79 48.89 14.13 -14.88
C VAL A 79 47.71 14.12 -13.89
N ILE A 80 46.82 15.12 -13.99
CA ILE A 80 45.64 15.26 -13.12
C ILE A 80 44.33 15.36 -13.90
N SER A 81 43.24 14.88 -13.32
CA SER A 81 41.89 14.95 -13.90
C SER A 81 41.33 16.38 -13.88
N LEU A 82 40.29 16.61 -14.69
CA LEU A 82 39.58 17.90 -14.71
C LEU A 82 38.91 18.22 -13.37
N LYS A 83 38.54 17.19 -12.60
CA LYS A 83 37.95 17.33 -11.26
C LYS A 83 39.00 17.78 -10.24
N GLU A 84 40.14 17.09 -10.18
CA GLU A 84 41.28 17.48 -9.33
C GLU A 84 41.77 18.89 -9.66
N TYR A 85 41.82 19.25 -10.96
CA TYR A 85 42.16 20.61 -11.39
C TYR A 85 41.21 21.68 -10.83
N ARG A 86 39.90 21.41 -10.83
CA ARG A 86 38.89 22.33 -10.26
C ARG A 86 39.05 22.46 -8.76
N GLU A 87 39.20 21.35 -8.04
CA GLU A 87 39.37 21.34 -6.58
C GLU A 87 40.60 22.15 -6.14
N PHE A 88 41.75 21.99 -6.80
CA PHE A 88 42.94 22.80 -6.49
C PHE A 88 42.80 24.26 -6.96
N SER A 89 42.11 24.51 -8.08
CA SER A 89 41.85 25.88 -8.54
C SER A 89 40.99 26.68 -7.57
N GLU A 90 39.96 26.04 -6.99
CA GLU A 90 39.11 26.62 -5.95
C GLU A 90 39.92 26.87 -4.67
N LYS A 91 40.70 25.89 -4.18
CA LYS A 91 41.59 26.07 -3.02
C LYS A 91 42.56 27.24 -3.17
N ILE A 92 43.15 27.43 -4.37
CA ILE A 92 44.03 28.58 -4.64
C ILE A 92 43.26 29.91 -4.66
N GLN A 93 42.01 29.92 -5.13
CA GLN A 93 41.19 31.15 -5.14
C GLN A 93 40.71 31.55 -3.74
N GLU A 94 40.38 30.57 -2.91
CA GLU A 94 39.81 30.79 -1.57
C GLU A 94 40.86 31.03 -0.48
N THR A 95 42.13 30.69 -0.73
CA THR A 95 43.18 30.81 0.29
C THR A 95 43.72 32.23 0.42
N GLU A 96 43.50 32.83 1.59
CA GLU A 96 43.84 34.23 1.85
C GLU A 96 45.19 34.43 2.58
N SER A 97 45.81 33.36 3.10
CA SER A 97 47.11 33.33 3.80
C SER A 97 48.26 32.96 2.85
N ALA A 98 49.45 33.56 3.03
CA ALA A 98 50.62 33.27 2.21
C ALA A 98 51.24 31.91 2.56
N GLU A 99 51.31 31.59 3.86
CA GLU A 99 51.84 30.31 4.33
C GLU A 99 50.99 29.12 3.85
N LYS A 100 49.66 29.22 3.96
CA LYS A 100 48.76 28.19 3.42
C LYS A 100 48.83 28.09 1.89
N MET A 101 49.04 29.21 1.18
CA MET A 101 49.22 29.19 -0.27
C MET A 101 50.51 28.45 -0.67
N LYS A 102 51.56 28.54 0.15
CA LYS A 102 52.81 27.82 -0.05
C LYS A 102 52.64 26.31 0.16
N ILE A 103 51.89 25.91 1.18
CA ILE A 103 51.51 24.50 1.38
C ILE A 103 50.75 23.97 0.16
N ILE A 104 49.80 24.73 -0.38
CA ILE A 104 49.06 24.33 -1.59
C ILE A 104 50.00 24.22 -2.80
N LEU A 105 50.97 25.11 -2.94
CA LEU A 105 51.98 25.01 -4.00
C LEU A 105 52.84 23.75 -3.85
N ASP A 106 53.30 23.44 -2.64
CA ASP A 106 54.10 22.25 -2.33
C ASP A 106 53.28 20.98 -2.62
N GLU A 107 52.02 20.93 -2.17
CA GLU A 107 51.09 19.84 -2.51
C GLU A 107 50.95 19.65 -4.03
N ILE A 108 50.83 20.73 -4.80
CA ILE A 108 50.73 20.67 -6.27
C ILE A 108 52.04 20.16 -6.89
N GLN A 109 53.20 20.54 -6.35
CA GLN A 109 54.51 20.12 -6.84
C GLN A 109 54.81 18.65 -6.54
N GLU A 110 54.24 18.09 -5.47
CA GLU A 110 54.39 16.67 -5.09
C GLU A 110 53.45 15.72 -5.83
N ILE A 111 52.40 16.22 -6.49
CA ILE A 111 51.43 15.41 -7.25
C ILE A 111 52.10 14.43 -8.24
N PRO A 112 53.08 14.84 -9.07
CA PRO A 112 53.74 13.94 -10.01
C PRO A 112 54.41 12.76 -9.32
N GLU A 113 55.16 13.00 -8.23
CA GLU A 113 55.84 11.94 -7.48
C GLU A 113 54.85 11.01 -6.79
N ARG A 114 53.76 11.55 -6.23
CA ARG A 114 52.69 10.75 -5.62
C ARG A 114 51.98 9.87 -6.65
N LYS A 115 51.62 10.42 -7.81
CA LYS A 115 50.99 9.67 -8.91
C LYS A 115 51.94 8.64 -9.51
N GLU A 116 53.24 8.93 -9.60
CA GLU A 116 54.24 7.98 -10.05
C GLU A 116 54.41 6.82 -9.07
N LYS A 117 54.38 7.10 -7.76
CA LYS A 117 54.41 6.07 -6.72
C LYS A 117 53.13 5.23 -6.71
N GLU A 118 51.96 5.86 -6.81
CA GLU A 118 50.66 5.18 -6.97
C GLU A 118 50.65 4.30 -8.23
N MET A 119 51.16 4.79 -9.37
CA MET A 119 51.28 3.98 -10.60
C MET A 119 52.24 2.81 -10.44
N LYS A 120 53.39 2.98 -9.77
CA LYS A 120 54.34 1.89 -9.51
C LYS A 120 53.75 0.83 -8.59
N GLU A 121 53.02 1.22 -7.56
CA GLU A 121 52.29 0.30 -6.67
C GLU A 121 51.12 -0.39 -7.38
N ASP A 122 50.36 0.33 -8.21
CA ASP A 122 49.27 -0.23 -9.01
C ASP A 122 49.76 -1.22 -10.06
N VAL A 123 50.90 -0.95 -10.71
CA VAL A 123 51.54 -1.88 -11.66
C VAL A 123 51.98 -3.15 -10.92
N ALA A 124 52.66 -3.02 -9.77
CA ALA A 124 53.11 -4.17 -8.98
C ALA A 124 51.97 -5.01 -8.38
N GLN A 125 50.81 -4.41 -8.08
CA GLN A 125 49.62 -5.12 -7.57
C GLN A 125 48.70 -5.67 -8.67
N SER A 126 48.89 -5.22 -9.91
CA SER A 126 48.16 -5.70 -11.09
C SER A 126 48.95 -6.74 -11.90
N GLU A 127 50.20 -7.02 -11.52
CA GLU A 127 50.97 -8.14 -12.04
C GLU A 127 50.29 -9.47 -11.68
N THR A 128 50.21 -10.35 -12.67
CA THR A 128 49.70 -11.72 -12.52
C THR A 128 50.76 -12.54 -11.80
N LEU A 129 50.44 -13.02 -10.60
CA LEU A 129 51.33 -13.84 -9.78
C LEU A 129 51.34 -15.29 -10.24
N GLU A 130 52.44 -15.99 -9.93
CA GLU A 130 52.48 -17.44 -10.04
C GLU A 130 51.57 -18.08 -9.00
N LYS A 131 51.02 -19.26 -9.32
CA LYS A 131 50.01 -19.94 -8.48
C LYS A 131 50.49 -20.27 -7.07
N ASP A 132 51.79 -20.46 -6.91
CA ASP A 132 52.42 -20.86 -5.65
C ASP A 132 52.99 -19.65 -4.86
N ASP A 133 52.64 -18.42 -5.25
CA ASP A 133 53.09 -17.21 -4.54
C ASP A 133 52.46 -17.13 -3.13
N PRO A 134 53.26 -17.02 -2.04
CA PRO A 134 52.76 -16.98 -0.67
C PRO A 134 51.72 -15.89 -0.39
N ARG A 135 51.74 -14.79 -1.15
CA ARG A 135 50.78 -13.68 -0.98
C ARG A 135 49.38 -14.05 -1.42
N LEU A 136 49.22 -15.04 -2.30
CA LEU A 136 47.90 -15.56 -2.68
C LEU A 136 47.33 -16.45 -1.58
N GLU A 137 48.17 -17.18 -0.86
CA GLU A 137 47.79 -18.00 0.30
C GLU A 137 47.30 -17.10 1.45
N GLU A 138 48.02 -16.03 1.77
CA GLU A 138 47.59 -15.02 2.76
C GLU A 138 46.20 -14.43 2.43
N LEU A 139 45.91 -14.17 1.15
CA LEU A 139 44.61 -13.66 0.71
C LEU A 139 43.49 -14.72 0.79
N GLN A 140 43.81 -16.00 0.54
CA GLN A 140 42.86 -17.09 0.74
C GLN A 140 42.51 -17.24 2.22
N GLU A 141 43.50 -17.19 3.11
CA GLU A 141 43.28 -17.22 4.56
C GLU A 141 42.42 -16.04 5.02
N GLU A 142 42.71 -14.81 4.56
CA GLU A 142 41.90 -13.62 4.87
C GLU A 142 40.44 -13.78 4.40
N PHE A 143 40.23 -14.35 3.21
CA PHE A 143 38.88 -14.58 2.69
C PHE A 143 38.14 -15.66 3.49
N ASP A 144 38.82 -16.76 3.82
CA ASP A 144 38.25 -17.86 4.59
C ASP A 144 37.84 -17.41 6.00
N GLU A 145 38.69 -16.63 6.68
CA GLU A 145 38.38 -16.01 7.97
C GLU A 145 37.17 -15.07 7.85
N THR A 146 37.13 -14.23 6.80
CA THR A 146 35.99 -13.33 6.55
C THR A 146 34.68 -14.13 6.35
N CYS A 147 34.73 -15.27 5.65
CA CYS A 147 33.58 -16.15 5.50
C CYS A 147 33.12 -16.73 6.85
N ASP A 148 34.05 -17.16 7.69
CA ASP A 148 33.74 -17.77 8.99
C ASP A 148 33.16 -16.74 9.97
N GLU A 149 33.72 -15.53 10.03
CA GLU A 149 33.18 -14.42 10.84
C GLU A 149 31.75 -14.02 10.42
N ASN A 150 31.39 -14.26 9.16
CA ASN A 150 30.09 -13.88 8.60
C ASN A 150 29.18 -15.08 8.30
N ILE A 151 29.46 -16.25 8.89
CA ILE A 151 28.72 -17.49 8.67
C ILE A 151 27.22 -17.35 8.89
N GLN A 152 26.81 -16.59 9.90
CA GLN A 152 25.39 -16.31 10.20
C GLN A 152 24.66 -15.63 9.03
N TYR A 153 25.35 -14.83 8.21
CA TYR A 153 24.79 -14.16 7.04
C TYR A 153 24.90 -15.01 5.77
N ILE A 154 25.95 -15.83 5.65
CA ILE A 154 26.21 -16.66 4.47
C ILE A 154 25.36 -17.93 4.46
N GLY A 155 25.19 -18.57 5.62
CA GLY A 155 24.57 -19.88 5.78
C GLY A 155 25.61 -21.00 5.75
N THR A 156 25.53 -21.95 6.69
CA THR A 156 26.56 -22.99 6.87
C THR A 156 26.76 -23.86 5.62
N LYS A 157 25.72 -24.09 4.81
CA LYS A 157 25.81 -24.84 3.54
C LYS A 157 26.57 -24.10 2.45
N GLN A 158 26.59 -22.77 2.48
CA GLN A 158 27.18 -21.95 1.43
C GLN A 158 28.61 -21.51 1.72
N VAL A 159 29.05 -21.51 2.99
CA VAL A 159 30.40 -21.08 3.38
C VAL A 159 31.50 -21.77 2.57
N ASN A 160 31.48 -23.11 2.51
CA ASN A 160 32.49 -23.86 1.74
C ASN A 160 32.40 -23.57 0.22
N GLY A 161 31.21 -23.27 -0.28
CA GLY A 161 31.01 -22.84 -1.66
C GLY A 161 31.71 -21.51 -1.96
N PHE A 162 31.63 -20.55 -1.03
CA PHE A 162 32.33 -19.26 -1.12
C PHE A 162 33.86 -19.46 -1.07
N LYS A 163 34.37 -20.24 -0.12
CA LYS A 163 35.81 -20.55 0.01
C LYS A 163 36.36 -21.18 -1.26
N ASN A 164 35.65 -22.17 -1.81
CA ASN A 164 36.01 -22.83 -3.07
C ASN A 164 35.91 -21.90 -4.29
N TRP A 165 34.88 -21.04 -4.34
CA TRP A 165 34.74 -20.05 -5.40
C TRP A 165 35.92 -19.07 -5.42
N PHE A 166 36.34 -18.58 -4.25
CA PHE A 166 37.48 -17.67 -4.15
C PHE A 166 38.78 -18.35 -4.57
N LYS A 167 38.99 -19.61 -4.17
CA LYS A 167 40.12 -20.41 -4.64
C LYS A 167 40.16 -20.54 -6.17
N ASN A 168 39.01 -20.78 -6.80
CA ASN A 168 38.90 -20.80 -8.26
C ASN A 168 39.13 -19.42 -8.90
N GLU A 169 38.80 -18.33 -8.19
CA GLU A 169 39.03 -16.97 -8.66
C GLU A 169 40.53 -16.60 -8.58
N ILE A 170 41.23 -17.06 -7.54
CA ILE A 170 42.70 -17.01 -7.46
C ILE A 170 43.31 -17.70 -8.67
N ASP A 171 42.85 -18.92 -9.00
CA ASP A 171 43.35 -19.68 -10.16
C ASP A 171 43.11 -18.98 -11.51
N LYS A 172 41.99 -18.26 -11.66
CA LYS A 172 41.61 -17.55 -12.89
C LYS A 172 42.31 -16.21 -13.03
N LYS A 173 42.46 -15.46 -11.94
CA LYS A 173 42.96 -14.10 -11.90
C LYS A 173 43.82 -13.88 -10.64
N PRO A 174 45.06 -14.41 -10.61
CA PRO A 174 45.96 -14.29 -9.46
C PRO A 174 46.60 -12.88 -9.40
N GLN A 175 45.77 -11.85 -9.27
CA GLN A 175 46.18 -10.46 -9.14
C GLN A 175 45.77 -9.95 -7.76
N ILE A 176 46.73 -9.47 -6.96
CA ILE A 176 46.49 -8.99 -5.59
C ILE A 176 45.38 -7.92 -5.57
N LYS A 177 45.40 -6.97 -6.51
CA LYS A 177 44.42 -5.90 -6.59
C LYS A 177 42.99 -6.43 -6.79
N HIS A 178 42.81 -7.40 -7.69
CA HIS A 178 41.51 -8.03 -7.97
C HIS A 178 41.00 -8.81 -6.76
N LEU A 179 41.85 -9.63 -6.15
CA LEU A 179 41.49 -10.48 -5.02
C LEU A 179 41.17 -9.67 -3.76
N LYS A 180 41.95 -8.63 -3.45
CA LYS A 180 41.62 -7.67 -2.36
C LYS A 180 40.32 -6.94 -2.62
N ASP A 181 40.01 -6.63 -3.87
CA ASP A 181 38.74 -6.02 -4.25
C ASP A 181 37.56 -6.98 -4.04
N VAL A 182 37.74 -8.28 -4.28
CA VAL A 182 36.75 -9.32 -3.98
C VAL A 182 36.56 -9.49 -2.48
N ILE A 183 37.63 -9.51 -1.68
CA ILE A 183 37.55 -9.54 -0.21
C ILE A 183 36.79 -8.31 0.33
N LYS A 184 37.10 -7.11 -0.17
CA LYS A 184 36.39 -5.87 0.22
C LYS A 184 34.91 -5.89 -0.13
N ARG A 185 34.57 -6.48 -1.29
CA ARG A 185 33.17 -6.69 -1.69
C ARG A 185 32.46 -7.63 -0.71
N LEU A 186 33.09 -8.76 -0.38
CA LEU A 186 32.56 -9.67 0.64
C LEU A 186 32.38 -8.95 1.98
N LYS A 187 33.36 -8.19 2.47
CA LYS A 187 33.27 -7.39 3.71
C LYS A 187 32.16 -6.32 3.71
N GLY A 188 31.57 -6.01 2.54
CA GLY A 188 30.51 -5.02 2.39
C GLY A 188 31.02 -3.57 2.34
N GLU A 189 32.30 -3.36 2.06
CA GLU A 189 32.93 -2.02 2.01
C GLU A 189 32.67 -1.28 0.68
N LYS A 190 32.00 -1.92 -0.28
CA LYS A 190 31.59 -1.31 -1.57
C LYS A 190 30.06 -1.34 -1.73
N SER A 191 29.48 -0.19 -2.08
CA SER A 191 28.02 0.03 -2.12
C SER A 191 27.27 -0.63 -3.27
N THR A 192 27.96 -1.25 -4.23
CA THR A 192 27.37 -1.78 -5.48
C THR A 192 27.29 -3.31 -5.55
N ASP A 193 27.48 -4.01 -4.43
CA ASP A 193 27.57 -5.47 -4.44
C ASP A 193 26.20 -6.15 -4.25
N SER A 194 25.56 -6.47 -5.38
CA SER A 194 24.30 -7.22 -5.44
C SER A 194 24.42 -8.72 -5.12
N GLY A 195 25.65 -9.26 -5.03
CA GLY A 195 25.92 -10.69 -4.78
C GLY A 195 26.65 -11.02 -3.48
N GLY A 196 27.21 -10.02 -2.79
CA GLY A 196 28.00 -10.19 -1.56
C GLY A 196 27.20 -10.20 -0.25
N LEU A 197 27.83 -9.77 0.85
CA LEU A 197 27.21 -9.81 2.20
C LEU A 197 26.13 -8.76 2.41
N ALA A 198 26.14 -7.63 1.70
CA ALA A 198 25.18 -6.55 1.90
C ALA A 198 23.70 -7.02 1.82
N PRO A 199 23.25 -7.66 0.72
CA PRO A 199 21.87 -8.18 0.64
C PRO A 199 21.59 -9.30 1.65
N ARG A 200 22.61 -10.03 2.10
CA ARG A 200 22.49 -11.09 3.13
C ARG A 200 22.28 -10.51 4.52
N ARG A 201 22.98 -9.43 4.86
CA ARG A 201 22.79 -8.69 6.12
C ARG A 201 21.43 -8.01 6.16
N GLU A 202 21.00 -7.43 5.04
CA GLU A 202 19.66 -6.84 4.92
C GLU A 202 18.57 -7.89 5.16
N GLU A 203 18.65 -9.04 4.48
CA GLU A 203 17.66 -10.11 4.65
C GLU A 203 17.67 -10.69 6.07
N TYR A 204 18.86 -10.86 6.67
CA TYR A 204 18.97 -11.27 8.07
C TYR A 204 18.33 -10.25 9.02
N GLY A 205 18.52 -8.95 8.77
CA GLY A 205 17.86 -7.88 9.53
C GLY A 205 16.34 -7.88 9.36
N ASN A 206 15.83 -8.20 8.17
CA ASN A 206 14.40 -8.37 7.91
C ASN A 206 13.82 -9.54 8.71
N LEU A 207 14.48 -10.70 8.66
CA LEU A 207 14.11 -11.87 9.46
C LEU A 207 14.17 -11.57 10.96
N GLN A 208 15.19 -10.85 11.42
CA GLN A 208 15.33 -10.51 12.84
C GLN A 208 14.18 -9.63 13.34
N ARG A 209 13.69 -8.68 12.51
CA ARG A 209 12.50 -7.89 12.84
C ARG A 209 11.25 -8.77 12.97
N LEU A 210 11.07 -9.72 12.05
CA LEU A 210 9.95 -10.64 12.08
C LEU A 210 10.00 -11.58 13.30
N PHE A 211 11.17 -12.15 13.63
CA PHE A 211 11.36 -12.98 14.82
C PHE A 211 11.04 -12.22 16.11
N LYS A 212 11.59 -11.01 16.27
CA LYS A 212 11.34 -10.17 17.45
C LYS A 212 9.87 -9.79 17.60
N LYS A 213 9.15 -9.55 16.50
CA LYS A 213 7.71 -9.25 16.50
C LYS A 213 6.89 -10.35 17.18
N HIS A 214 7.32 -11.61 17.05
CA HIS A 214 6.65 -12.78 17.63
C HIS A 214 7.38 -13.37 18.85
N GLY A 215 8.27 -12.60 19.49
CA GLY A 215 8.91 -13.00 20.75
C GLY A 215 10.04 -14.01 20.63
N LEU A 216 10.62 -14.18 19.43
CA LEU A 216 11.84 -14.97 19.21
C LEU A 216 13.07 -14.06 19.26
N ASN A 217 14.23 -14.63 19.61
CA ASN A 217 15.45 -13.84 19.86
C ASN A 217 16.18 -13.53 18.56
N GLU A 218 16.48 -14.57 17.76
CA GLU A 218 17.33 -14.43 16.57
C GLU A 218 16.92 -15.37 15.43
N PRO A 219 17.15 -14.98 14.15
CA PRO A 219 16.84 -15.83 13.01
C PRO A 219 17.52 -17.20 13.03
N THR A 220 18.70 -17.30 13.63
CA THR A 220 19.47 -18.54 13.81
C THR A 220 18.82 -19.53 14.77
N ASP A 221 17.79 -19.13 15.53
CA ASP A 221 16.94 -20.07 16.27
C ASP A 221 16.21 -21.06 15.31
N SER A 222 16.06 -20.71 14.03
CA SER A 222 15.63 -21.62 12.97
C SER A 222 16.83 -22.31 12.32
N LYS A 223 16.87 -23.64 12.42
CA LYS A 223 17.86 -24.48 11.75
C LYS A 223 17.89 -24.26 10.23
N TYR A 224 16.74 -23.98 9.61
CA TYR A 224 16.69 -23.70 8.18
C TYR A 224 17.44 -22.41 7.83
N ILE A 225 17.21 -21.34 8.61
CA ILE A 225 17.89 -20.06 8.38
C ILE A 225 19.39 -20.19 8.67
N GLU A 226 19.78 -20.88 9.74
CA GLU A 226 21.18 -21.15 10.07
C GLU A 226 21.93 -21.80 8.90
N GLU A 227 21.31 -22.81 8.27
CA GLU A 227 21.93 -23.59 7.20
C GLU A 227 21.94 -22.89 5.83
N GLU A 228 20.84 -22.24 5.47
CA GLU A 228 20.55 -21.84 4.09
C GLU A 228 21.02 -20.42 3.73
N GLY A 229 21.04 -20.12 2.43
CA GLY A 229 21.53 -18.86 1.88
C GLY A 229 20.46 -17.79 1.61
N LEU A 230 20.85 -16.75 0.85
CA LEU A 230 20.03 -15.57 0.58
C LEU A 230 18.68 -15.88 -0.10
N SER A 231 18.68 -16.70 -1.16
CA SER A 231 17.48 -17.02 -1.95
C SER A 231 16.46 -17.79 -1.13
N GLU A 232 16.95 -18.76 -0.36
CA GLU A 232 16.16 -19.64 0.49
C GLU A 232 15.55 -18.86 1.65
N ARG A 233 16.35 -18.00 2.31
CA ARG A 233 15.90 -17.12 3.39
C ARG A 233 14.85 -16.10 2.92
N LYS A 234 15.03 -15.50 1.74
CA LYS A 234 14.02 -14.62 1.12
C LYS A 234 12.69 -15.33 0.90
N THR A 235 12.75 -16.57 0.43
CA THR A 235 11.55 -17.40 0.22
C THR A 235 10.89 -17.74 1.55
N TYR A 236 11.68 -18.13 2.55
CA TYR A 236 11.22 -18.42 3.91
C TYR A 236 10.51 -17.22 4.54
N ARG A 237 11.10 -16.02 4.48
CA ARG A 237 10.50 -14.79 5.01
C ARG A 237 9.18 -14.49 4.32
N LYS A 238 9.15 -14.51 2.98
CA LYS A 238 7.91 -14.22 2.22
C LYS A 238 6.79 -15.19 2.56
N ASN A 239 7.10 -16.47 2.75
CA ASN A 239 6.10 -17.46 3.16
C ASN A 239 5.57 -17.16 4.56
N ALA A 240 6.45 -16.84 5.52
CA ALA A 240 6.06 -16.48 6.87
C ALA A 240 5.19 -15.20 6.92
N GLU A 241 5.56 -14.16 6.17
CA GLU A 241 4.77 -12.93 6.05
C GLU A 241 3.39 -13.20 5.43
N GLY A 242 3.31 -14.04 4.40
CA GLY A 242 2.03 -14.41 3.80
C GLY A 242 1.11 -15.19 4.77
N ILE A 243 1.68 -16.02 5.65
CA ILE A 243 0.93 -16.70 6.71
C ILE A 243 0.48 -15.69 7.78
N GLU A 244 1.35 -14.75 8.16
CA GLU A 244 1.01 -13.70 9.12
C GLU A 244 -0.17 -12.85 8.64
N ASP A 245 -0.15 -12.42 7.37
CA ASP A 245 -1.23 -11.63 6.77
C ASP A 245 -2.57 -12.37 6.80
N GLN A 246 -2.56 -13.69 6.56
CA GLN A 246 -3.76 -14.53 6.65
C GLN A 246 -4.30 -14.61 8.09
N LEU A 247 -3.42 -14.79 9.07
CA LEU A 247 -3.77 -14.83 10.49
C LEU A 247 -4.34 -13.49 10.98
N MET A 248 -3.75 -12.37 10.55
CA MET A 248 -4.23 -11.03 10.90
C MET A 248 -5.62 -10.75 10.31
N LYS A 249 -5.90 -11.16 9.07
CA LYS A 249 -7.26 -11.11 8.51
C LYS A 249 -8.24 -11.98 9.31
N GLY A 250 -7.80 -13.15 9.77
CA GLY A 250 -8.60 -14.02 10.63
C GLY A 250 -8.91 -13.37 11.99
N LYS A 251 -7.96 -12.64 12.57
CA LYS A 251 -8.13 -11.87 13.82
C LYS A 251 -9.18 -10.78 13.67
N GLU A 252 -9.17 -10.04 12.57
CA GLU A 252 -10.16 -9.00 12.27
C GLU A 252 -11.58 -9.57 12.18
N LYS A 253 -11.72 -10.81 11.69
CA LYS A 253 -12.98 -11.56 11.69
C LYS A 253 -13.35 -12.16 13.05
N GLY A 254 -12.50 -12.00 14.06
CA GLY A 254 -12.73 -12.48 15.43
C GLY A 254 -12.40 -13.95 15.66
N PHE A 255 -11.69 -14.62 14.74
CA PHE A 255 -11.38 -16.04 14.88
C PHE A 255 -10.12 -16.32 15.70
N TYR A 256 -9.16 -15.40 15.76
CA TYR A 256 -7.86 -15.64 16.38
C TYR A 256 -7.60 -14.62 17.51
N SER A 257 -7.05 -15.09 18.63
CA SER A 257 -6.45 -14.23 19.66
C SER A 257 -5.05 -13.75 19.25
N LYS A 258 -4.48 -12.76 19.95
CA LYS A 258 -3.10 -12.32 19.67
C LYS A 258 -2.10 -13.44 20.02
N GLU A 259 -2.39 -14.13 21.11
CA GLU A 259 -1.61 -15.22 21.68
C GLU A 259 -1.56 -16.41 20.72
N ALA A 260 -2.70 -16.84 20.16
CA ALA A 260 -2.75 -17.91 19.18
C ALA A 260 -1.96 -17.58 17.89
N ILE A 261 -2.05 -16.33 17.41
CA ILE A 261 -1.25 -15.89 16.25
C ILE A 261 0.22 -15.94 16.58
N GLN A 262 0.61 -15.51 17.77
CA GLN A 262 1.99 -15.55 18.21
C GLN A 262 2.52 -16.99 18.25
N GLU A 263 1.78 -17.94 18.82
CA GLU A 263 2.17 -19.35 18.87
C GLU A 263 2.31 -19.97 17.47
N ILE A 264 1.32 -19.76 16.59
CA ILE A 264 1.39 -20.25 15.20
C ILE A 264 2.58 -19.64 14.47
N MET A 265 2.81 -18.33 14.63
CA MET A 265 3.95 -17.67 13.99
C MET A 265 5.29 -18.13 14.56
N GLN A 266 5.39 -18.46 15.85
CA GLN A 266 6.59 -19.06 16.41
C GLN A 266 6.87 -20.43 15.77
N GLU A 267 5.85 -21.25 15.55
CA GLU A 267 5.98 -22.53 14.83
C GLU A 267 6.44 -22.32 13.38
N VAL A 268 5.83 -21.37 12.66
CA VAL A 268 6.20 -21.01 11.28
C VAL A 268 7.63 -20.50 11.18
N LEU A 269 8.07 -19.69 12.15
CA LEU A 269 9.39 -19.07 12.16
C LEU A 269 10.48 -20.00 12.67
N THR A 270 10.15 -21.04 13.44
CA THR A 270 11.09 -22.08 13.87
C THR A 270 11.06 -23.34 13.00
N ALA A 271 10.27 -23.32 11.91
CA ALA A 271 10.20 -24.40 10.94
C ALA A 271 11.59 -24.75 10.37
N ASP A 272 11.91 -26.04 10.34
CA ASP A 272 13.20 -26.55 9.85
C ASP A 272 13.28 -26.66 8.32
N SER A 273 12.21 -26.32 7.61
CA SER A 273 12.13 -26.40 6.16
C SER A 273 10.97 -25.56 5.60
N LEU A 274 11.09 -25.18 4.33
CA LEU A 274 9.96 -24.60 3.57
C LEU A 274 8.78 -25.58 3.45
N GLY A 275 9.06 -26.89 3.49
CA GLY A 275 8.03 -27.93 3.50
C GLY A 275 7.10 -27.79 4.68
N LYS A 276 7.66 -27.64 5.89
CA LYS A 276 6.86 -27.42 7.12
C LYS A 276 6.04 -26.14 7.08
N GLN A 277 6.62 -25.02 6.62
CA GLN A 277 5.84 -23.78 6.45
C GLN A 277 4.67 -23.97 5.48
N LYS A 278 4.86 -24.76 4.42
CA LYS A 278 3.81 -25.09 3.46
C LYS A 278 2.74 -26.02 4.06
N GLU A 279 3.13 -26.97 4.90
CA GLU A 279 2.19 -27.82 5.64
C GLU A 279 1.30 -27.00 6.57
N ILE A 280 1.90 -26.12 7.39
CA ILE A 280 1.17 -25.19 8.27
C ILE A 280 0.24 -24.29 7.45
N LYS A 281 0.72 -23.74 6.34
CA LYS A 281 -0.11 -22.94 5.43
C LYS A 281 -1.30 -23.73 4.89
N ASN A 282 -1.09 -24.96 4.43
CA ASN A 282 -2.17 -25.80 3.91
C ASN A 282 -3.20 -26.13 5.00
N GLN A 283 -2.76 -26.37 6.24
CA GLN A 283 -3.65 -26.56 7.38
C GLN A 283 -4.46 -25.29 7.67
N LEU A 284 -3.82 -24.11 7.69
CA LEU A 284 -4.49 -22.83 7.85
C LEU A 284 -5.51 -22.54 6.74
N ASP A 285 -5.18 -22.85 5.48
CA ASP A 285 -6.10 -22.67 4.36
C ASP A 285 -7.34 -23.57 4.51
N LYS A 286 -7.14 -24.82 4.96
CA LYS A 286 -8.22 -25.76 5.23
C LYS A 286 -9.10 -25.30 6.40
N VAL A 287 -8.49 -24.88 7.51
CA VAL A 287 -9.20 -24.36 8.68
C VAL A 287 -9.96 -23.09 8.30
N SER A 288 -9.33 -22.13 7.63
CA SER A 288 -9.96 -20.88 7.17
C SER A 288 -11.18 -21.12 6.28
N ARG A 289 -11.13 -22.13 5.39
CA ARG A 289 -12.29 -22.53 4.59
C ARG A 289 -13.42 -23.06 5.46
N LEU A 290 -13.13 -23.96 6.40
CA LEU A 290 -14.12 -24.51 7.33
C LEU A 290 -14.70 -23.42 8.25
N GLU A 291 -13.86 -22.49 8.73
CA GLU A 291 -14.28 -21.33 9.54
C GLU A 291 -15.25 -20.48 8.74
N SER A 292 -14.93 -20.17 7.48
CA SER A 292 -15.78 -19.36 6.61
C SER A 292 -17.11 -20.05 6.31
N GLU A 293 -17.09 -21.34 5.97
CA GLU A 293 -18.29 -22.16 5.75
C GLU A 293 -19.16 -22.19 7.02
N SER A 294 -18.56 -22.46 8.17
CA SER A 294 -19.28 -22.60 9.46
C SER A 294 -19.71 -21.26 10.05
N PHE A 295 -19.03 -20.16 9.71
CA PHE A 295 -19.41 -18.83 10.18
C PHE A 295 -20.77 -18.40 9.63
N THR A 296 -21.09 -18.80 8.39
CA THR A 296 -22.44 -18.57 7.83
C THR A 296 -23.53 -19.27 8.64
N TYR A 297 -23.22 -20.41 9.29
CA TYR A 297 -24.14 -21.13 10.15
C TYR A 297 -24.37 -20.43 11.50
N LEU A 298 -23.39 -19.68 12.03
CA LEU A 298 -23.53 -19.00 13.33
C LEU A 298 -24.64 -17.93 13.33
N ASP A 299 -24.93 -17.33 12.17
CA ASP A 299 -26.00 -16.35 12.00
C ASP A 299 -27.24 -16.93 11.31
N SER A 300 -27.29 -18.26 11.16
CA SER A 300 -28.43 -18.96 10.57
C SER A 300 -29.70 -18.78 11.41
N LYS A 301 -30.85 -18.83 10.72
CA LYS A 301 -32.16 -18.65 11.32
C LYS A 301 -33.01 -19.91 11.12
N THR A 302 -33.92 -20.13 12.05
CA THR A 302 -34.96 -21.16 11.95
C THR A 302 -36.31 -20.55 12.33
N THR A 303 -37.40 -21.22 11.94
CA THR A 303 -38.76 -20.80 12.29
C THR A 303 -39.40 -21.87 13.15
N VAL A 304 -39.76 -21.52 14.38
CA VAL A 304 -40.40 -22.42 15.35
C VAL A 304 -41.71 -21.78 15.78
N GLY A 305 -42.83 -22.50 15.68
CA GLY A 305 -44.15 -21.99 16.06
C GLY A 305 -44.57 -20.70 15.35
N GLY A 306 -44.09 -20.47 14.11
CA GLY A 306 -44.35 -19.26 13.33
C GLY A 306 -43.47 -18.05 13.65
N ILE A 307 -42.47 -18.19 14.54
CA ILE A 307 -41.52 -17.14 14.90
C ILE A 307 -40.14 -17.48 14.33
N THR A 308 -39.57 -16.57 13.54
CA THR A 308 -38.20 -16.72 13.04
C THR A 308 -37.18 -16.23 14.06
N ILE A 309 -36.33 -17.13 14.53
CA ILE A 309 -35.27 -16.87 15.51
C ILE A 309 -33.89 -17.22 14.93
N ARG A 310 -32.82 -16.72 15.54
CA ARG A 310 -31.47 -17.25 15.26
C ARG A 310 -31.36 -18.65 15.85
N LYS A 311 -30.70 -19.58 15.15
CA LYS A 311 -30.46 -20.94 15.64
C LYS A 311 -29.63 -20.93 16.94
N MET A 312 -28.61 -20.08 16.97
CA MET A 312 -27.79 -19.81 18.15
C MET A 312 -28.01 -18.37 18.64
N SER A 313 -28.13 -18.19 19.95
CA SER A 313 -28.20 -16.87 20.58
C SER A 313 -26.89 -16.11 20.40
N GLN A 314 -26.93 -14.77 20.40
CA GLN A 314 -25.70 -13.97 20.35
C GLN A 314 -24.76 -14.31 21.52
N LYS A 315 -25.32 -14.59 22.71
CA LYS A 315 -24.54 -14.98 23.89
C LYS A 315 -23.85 -16.33 23.71
N GLY A 316 -24.54 -17.30 23.12
CA GLY A 316 -23.97 -18.60 22.77
C GLY A 316 -22.85 -18.46 21.75
N LYS A 317 -23.07 -17.64 20.71
CA LYS A 317 -22.05 -17.31 19.70
C LYS A 317 -20.80 -16.69 20.32
N ASP A 318 -20.96 -15.69 21.17
CA ASP A 318 -19.85 -15.01 21.85
C ASP A 318 -19.05 -16.01 22.72
N PHE A 319 -19.75 -16.84 23.50
CA PHE A 319 -19.12 -17.87 24.33
C PHE A 319 -18.34 -18.91 23.50
N LEU A 320 -18.94 -19.40 22.40
CA LEU A 320 -18.29 -20.34 21.50
C LEU A 320 -17.03 -19.74 20.87
N LEU A 321 -17.11 -18.49 20.38
CA LEU A 321 -15.98 -17.81 19.75
C LEU A 321 -14.88 -17.48 20.76
N ASP A 322 -15.22 -17.07 21.98
CA ASP A 322 -14.25 -16.77 23.03
C ASP A 322 -13.50 -18.04 23.47
N TYR A 323 -14.19 -19.18 23.54
CA TYR A 323 -13.54 -20.48 23.74
C TYR A 323 -12.62 -20.86 22.56
N TYR A 324 -13.02 -20.53 21.33
CA TYR A 324 -12.31 -20.94 20.11
C TYR A 324 -11.06 -20.11 19.79
N LYS A 325 -11.08 -18.79 20.04
CA LYS A 325 -9.98 -17.85 19.72
C LYS A 325 -8.58 -18.28 20.21
N PRO A 326 -8.40 -18.88 21.40
CA PRO A 326 -7.09 -19.32 21.89
C PRO A 326 -6.70 -20.74 21.45
N ILE A 327 -7.54 -21.49 20.75
CA ILE A 327 -7.26 -22.88 20.38
C ILE A 327 -6.12 -22.96 19.36
N SER A 328 -5.23 -23.94 19.56
CA SER A 328 -4.09 -24.26 18.69
C SER A 328 -4.51 -24.68 17.28
N LEU A 329 -3.60 -24.59 16.30
CA LEU A 329 -3.91 -24.92 14.91
C LEU A 329 -4.42 -26.36 14.72
N ASP A 330 -3.84 -27.33 15.43
CA ASP A 330 -4.17 -28.75 15.31
C ASP A 330 -5.59 -29.09 15.77
N GLU A 331 -6.08 -28.42 16.82
CA GLU A 331 -7.39 -28.69 17.42
C GLU A 331 -8.52 -27.90 16.73
N ARG A 332 -8.19 -26.87 15.96
CA ARG A 332 -9.17 -25.97 15.33
C ARG A 332 -10.06 -26.67 14.32
N GLU A 333 -9.49 -27.54 13.49
CA GLU A 333 -10.27 -28.25 12.46
C GLU A 333 -11.42 -29.06 13.06
N GLU A 334 -11.14 -29.80 14.14
CA GLU A 334 -12.16 -30.62 14.81
C GLU A 334 -13.22 -29.75 15.49
N ASN A 335 -12.79 -28.68 16.16
CA ASN A 335 -13.71 -27.76 16.83
C ASN A 335 -14.68 -27.07 15.87
N VAL A 336 -14.20 -26.54 14.74
CA VAL A 336 -15.06 -25.87 13.75
C VAL A 336 -16.08 -26.83 13.16
N ARG A 337 -15.71 -28.10 12.92
CA ARG A 337 -16.65 -29.12 12.43
C ARG A 337 -17.79 -29.41 13.40
N MET A 338 -17.62 -29.14 14.68
CA MET A 338 -18.64 -29.35 15.70
C MET A 338 -19.62 -28.17 15.82
N TRP A 339 -19.27 -26.98 15.29
CA TRP A 339 -20.12 -25.79 15.39
C TRP A 339 -21.53 -26.00 14.84
N PRO A 340 -21.74 -26.57 13.63
CA PRO A 340 -23.09 -26.80 13.13
C PRO A 340 -23.94 -27.62 14.10
N LYS A 341 -23.35 -28.64 14.73
CA LYS A 341 -24.06 -29.47 15.71
C LYS A 341 -24.47 -28.66 16.94
N PHE A 342 -23.56 -27.87 17.54
CA PHE A 342 -23.90 -27.02 18.68
C PHE A 342 -25.02 -26.01 18.36
N ILE A 343 -24.99 -25.45 17.15
CA ILE A 343 -26.00 -24.50 16.67
C ILE A 343 -27.36 -25.17 16.50
N GLU A 344 -27.42 -26.36 15.88
CA GLU A 344 -28.68 -27.10 15.76
C GLU A 344 -29.21 -27.59 17.11
N ASP A 345 -28.33 -28.02 18.02
CA ASP A 345 -28.74 -28.47 19.34
C ASP A 345 -29.28 -27.31 20.20
N GLU A 346 -28.72 -26.10 20.11
CA GLU A 346 -29.30 -24.91 20.74
C GLU A 346 -30.65 -24.50 20.11
N ALA A 347 -30.81 -24.69 18.80
CA ALA A 347 -32.05 -24.38 18.09
C ALA A 347 -33.20 -25.31 18.52
N LYS A 348 -32.93 -26.61 18.74
CA LYS A 348 -33.94 -27.58 19.20
C LYS A 348 -34.56 -27.22 20.54
N LEU A 349 -33.83 -26.54 21.42
CA LEU A 349 -34.39 -26.08 22.71
C LEU A 349 -35.59 -25.12 22.52
N ALA A 350 -35.70 -24.44 21.37
CA ALA A 350 -36.87 -23.65 21.05
C ALA A 350 -38.10 -24.49 20.69
N GLU A 351 -37.89 -25.68 20.09
CA GLU A 351 -38.94 -26.67 19.83
C GLU A 351 -39.44 -27.26 21.15
N ASP A 352 -38.53 -27.59 22.08
CA ASP A 352 -38.89 -28.02 23.43
C ASP A 352 -39.73 -26.95 24.17
N LEU A 353 -39.44 -25.66 23.93
CA LEU A 353 -40.26 -24.57 24.49
C LEU A 353 -41.65 -24.50 23.83
N LEU A 354 -41.75 -24.78 22.53
CA LEU A 354 -43.03 -24.84 21.83
C LEU A 354 -43.91 -25.96 22.38
N GLU A 355 -43.34 -27.13 22.66
CA GLU A 355 -44.07 -28.26 23.27
C GLU A 355 -44.66 -27.90 24.64
N ILE A 356 -43.94 -27.12 25.46
CA ILE A 356 -44.45 -26.66 26.77
C ILE A 356 -45.71 -25.79 26.62
N TYR A 357 -45.82 -25.05 25.52
CA TYR A 357 -46.89 -24.08 25.27
C TYR A 357 -47.81 -24.47 24.11
N GLU A 358 -47.90 -25.76 23.78
CA GLU A 358 -48.67 -26.27 22.61
C GLU A 358 -50.11 -25.72 22.56
N ASP A 359 -50.78 -25.66 23.72
CA ASP A 359 -52.15 -25.15 23.87
C ASP A 359 -52.24 -23.62 24.10
N ASN A 360 -51.12 -22.91 24.15
CA ASN A 360 -51.06 -21.47 24.38
C ASN A 360 -50.06 -20.72 23.46
N PRO A 361 -50.43 -20.48 22.19
CA PRO A 361 -49.55 -19.82 21.22
C PRO A 361 -49.09 -18.40 21.62
N GLU A 362 -49.91 -17.66 22.35
CA GLU A 362 -49.54 -16.32 22.84
C GLU A 362 -48.53 -16.41 24.00
N GLY A 363 -48.68 -17.41 24.88
CA GLY A 363 -47.68 -17.73 25.90
C GLY A 363 -46.33 -18.12 25.29
N PHE A 364 -46.34 -18.94 24.24
CA PHE A 364 -45.12 -19.29 23.49
C PHE A 364 -44.41 -18.04 22.93
N LYS A 365 -45.13 -17.14 22.26
CA LYS A 365 -44.56 -15.89 21.71
C LYS A 365 -43.88 -15.04 22.78
N LEU A 366 -44.51 -14.88 23.95
CA LEU A 366 -43.96 -14.12 25.06
C LEU A 366 -42.73 -14.81 25.66
N ALA A 367 -42.80 -16.12 25.92
CA ALA A 367 -41.69 -16.89 26.44
C ALA A 367 -40.45 -16.80 25.52
N MET A 368 -40.67 -16.96 24.20
CA MET A 368 -39.61 -16.90 23.19
C MET A 368 -38.88 -15.55 23.17
N GLY A 369 -39.58 -14.46 23.48
CA GLY A 369 -39.02 -13.11 23.55
C GLY A 369 -37.87 -12.97 24.56
N SER A 370 -37.85 -13.77 25.64
CA SER A 370 -36.71 -13.84 26.56
C SER A 370 -35.76 -15.00 26.23
N PHE A 371 -36.32 -16.14 25.82
CA PHE A 371 -35.60 -17.39 25.63
C PHE A 371 -34.53 -17.33 24.54
N GLN A 372 -34.79 -16.59 23.45
CA GLN A 372 -33.86 -16.47 22.31
C GLN A 372 -32.51 -15.79 22.67
N HIS A 373 -32.44 -15.07 23.80
CA HIS A 373 -31.24 -14.31 24.21
C HIS A 373 -30.36 -15.04 25.24
N LEU A 374 -30.80 -16.23 25.67
CA LEU A 374 -30.14 -17.10 26.64
C LEU A 374 -29.14 -18.03 25.96
N THR A 375 -28.05 -18.37 26.65
CA THR A 375 -27.12 -19.45 26.23
C THR A 375 -27.80 -20.81 26.28
N PHE A 376 -27.18 -21.84 25.67
CA PHE A 376 -27.62 -23.23 25.74
C PHE A 376 -27.97 -23.68 27.17
N ASP A 377 -27.03 -23.57 28.12
CA ASP A 377 -27.24 -23.99 29.52
C ASP A 377 -28.35 -23.19 30.22
N GLU A 378 -28.51 -21.91 29.88
CA GLU A 378 -29.56 -21.06 30.42
C GLU A 378 -30.93 -21.41 29.83
N LYS A 379 -31.00 -21.79 28.56
CA LYS A 379 -32.20 -22.30 27.90
C LYS A 379 -32.65 -23.60 28.54
N GLU A 380 -31.75 -24.55 28.79
CA GLU A 380 -32.09 -25.80 29.48
C GLU A 380 -32.69 -25.56 30.88
N LYS A 381 -32.15 -24.59 31.62
CA LYS A 381 -32.70 -24.19 32.92
C LYS A 381 -34.06 -23.51 32.76
N ALA A 382 -34.18 -22.59 31.81
CA ALA A 382 -35.43 -21.89 31.53
C ALA A 382 -36.54 -22.85 31.11
N LEU A 383 -36.27 -23.90 30.33
CA LEU A 383 -37.26 -24.92 29.98
C LEU A 383 -37.89 -25.58 31.23
N LYS A 384 -37.07 -25.87 32.25
CA LYS A 384 -37.57 -26.43 33.53
C LYS A 384 -38.44 -25.41 34.28
N GLU A 385 -38.03 -24.15 34.30
CA GLU A 385 -38.82 -23.06 34.90
C GLU A 385 -40.15 -22.85 34.17
N HIS A 386 -40.16 -22.87 32.83
CA HIS A 386 -41.35 -22.70 32.03
C HIS A 386 -42.35 -23.85 32.22
N LYS A 387 -41.88 -25.11 32.30
CA LYS A 387 -42.72 -26.26 32.68
C LYS A 387 -43.41 -26.04 34.02
N LEU A 388 -42.64 -25.65 35.04
CA LEU A 388 -43.18 -25.35 36.37
C LEU A 388 -44.18 -24.19 36.33
N PHE A 389 -43.93 -23.14 35.56
CA PHE A 389 -44.86 -22.02 35.43
C PHE A 389 -46.19 -22.41 34.81
N VAL A 390 -46.18 -23.23 33.76
CA VAL A 390 -47.42 -23.73 33.15
C VAL A 390 -48.18 -24.63 34.13
N GLU A 391 -47.49 -25.47 34.89
CA GLU A 391 -48.10 -26.38 35.88
C GLU A 391 -48.67 -25.65 37.10
N THR A 392 -48.11 -24.51 37.49
CA THR A 392 -48.44 -23.81 38.75
C THR A 392 -49.28 -22.54 38.58
N ALA A 393 -49.46 -22.03 37.36
CA ALA A 393 -50.25 -20.83 37.13
C ALA A 393 -51.73 -21.06 37.48
N GLU A 394 -52.31 -20.16 38.29
CA GLU A 394 -53.72 -20.27 38.70
C GLU A 394 -54.67 -19.86 37.57
N SER A 395 -54.18 -19.07 36.61
CA SER A 395 -54.94 -18.64 35.43
C SER A 395 -54.05 -18.34 34.22
N LYS A 396 -54.65 -18.33 33.03
CA LYS A 396 -53.98 -17.93 31.78
C LYS A 396 -53.50 -16.48 31.82
N GLU A 397 -54.24 -15.60 32.49
CA GLU A 397 -53.90 -14.17 32.60
C GLU A 397 -52.65 -13.98 33.47
N GLU A 398 -52.56 -14.65 34.62
CA GLU A 398 -51.38 -14.60 35.50
C GLU A 398 -50.11 -15.12 34.79
N LEU A 399 -50.26 -16.20 34.02
CA LEU A 399 -49.19 -16.75 33.21
C LEU A 399 -48.71 -15.74 32.16
N GLU A 400 -49.62 -15.12 31.41
CA GLU A 400 -49.28 -14.13 30.39
C GLU A 400 -48.66 -12.85 30.98
N THR A 401 -49.08 -12.41 32.18
CA THR A 401 -48.46 -11.30 32.89
C THR A 401 -46.99 -11.60 33.22
N LYS A 402 -46.72 -12.73 33.88
CA LYS A 402 -45.35 -13.16 34.22
C LYS A 402 -44.46 -13.30 32.99
N LEU A 403 -44.99 -13.86 31.91
CA LEU A 403 -44.27 -14.01 30.65
C LEU A 403 -43.97 -12.68 29.96
N THR A 404 -44.90 -11.73 30.00
CA THR A 404 -44.70 -10.37 29.44
C THR A 404 -43.59 -9.63 30.18
N ILE A 405 -43.55 -9.73 31.52
CA ILE A 405 -42.47 -9.14 32.34
C ILE A 405 -41.12 -9.80 32.02
N LYS A 406 -41.06 -11.14 31.97
CA LYS A 406 -39.83 -11.87 31.58
C LYS A 406 -39.36 -11.46 30.17
N ALA A 407 -40.27 -11.30 29.21
CA ALA A 407 -39.95 -10.84 27.86
C ALA A 407 -39.36 -9.43 27.85
N ALA A 408 -39.97 -8.50 28.58
CA ALA A 408 -39.46 -7.13 28.74
C ALA A 408 -38.05 -7.12 29.37
N HIS A 409 -37.84 -7.91 30.43
CA HIS A 409 -36.53 -8.04 31.07
C HIS A 409 -35.47 -8.62 30.12
N GLY A 410 -35.83 -9.63 29.32
CA GLY A 410 -34.94 -10.21 28.31
C GLY A 410 -34.50 -9.18 27.26
N ALA A 411 -35.44 -8.38 26.74
CA ALA A 411 -35.15 -7.31 25.79
C ALA A 411 -34.23 -6.23 26.38
N LEU A 412 -34.43 -5.86 27.65
CA LEU A 412 -33.56 -4.91 28.37
C LEU A 412 -32.16 -5.48 28.60
N ASP A 413 -32.04 -6.77 28.91
CA ASP A 413 -30.75 -7.43 29.11
C ASP A 413 -29.94 -7.51 27.81
N GLU A 414 -30.60 -7.79 26.69
CA GLU A 414 -29.98 -7.75 25.37
C GLU A 414 -29.54 -6.32 25.01
N ALA A 415 -30.42 -5.33 25.18
CA ALA A 415 -30.08 -3.93 24.91
C ALA A 415 -28.90 -3.45 25.74
N ALA A 416 -28.83 -3.82 27.03
CA ALA A 416 -27.71 -3.49 27.90
C ALA A 416 -26.41 -4.20 27.48
N ARG A 417 -26.49 -5.47 27.04
CA ARG A 417 -25.34 -6.21 26.51
C ARG A 417 -24.78 -5.58 25.24
N ASN A 418 -25.66 -5.07 24.39
CA ASN A 418 -25.30 -4.37 23.16
C ASN A 418 -24.92 -2.90 23.39
N ASN A 419 -24.80 -2.46 24.66
CA ASN A 419 -24.54 -1.08 25.07
C ASN A 419 -25.56 -0.05 24.55
N ILE A 420 -26.73 -0.50 24.09
CA ILE A 420 -27.83 0.38 23.66
C ILE A 420 -28.32 1.18 24.87
N ILE A 421 -28.43 0.54 26.03
CA ILE A 421 -28.75 1.19 27.31
C ILE A 421 -27.66 0.93 28.36
N ALA A 422 -27.57 1.79 29.37
CA ALA A 422 -26.63 1.60 30.47
C ALA A 422 -26.95 0.35 31.31
N LYS A 423 -25.95 -0.51 31.46
CA LYS A 423 -26.00 -1.77 32.23
C LYS A 423 -25.92 -1.51 33.74
N GLY A 424 -26.70 -2.26 34.52
CA GLY A 424 -26.65 -2.24 35.99
C GLY A 424 -28.02 -2.04 36.65
N LYS A 425 -28.13 -2.49 37.91
CA LYS A 425 -29.38 -2.44 38.69
C LYS A 425 -29.84 -1.00 39.00
N GLU A 426 -28.91 -0.10 39.26
CA GLU A 426 -29.22 1.31 39.56
C GLU A 426 -29.22 2.21 38.31
N LYS A 427 -28.91 1.63 37.14
CA LYS A 427 -28.80 2.30 35.84
C LYS A 427 -30.07 2.06 35.01
N THR A 428 -30.05 2.47 33.74
CA THR A 428 -31.21 2.38 32.83
C THR A 428 -31.83 0.99 32.79
N GLN A 429 -31.01 -0.06 32.66
CA GLN A 429 -31.47 -1.45 32.65
C GLN A 429 -32.34 -1.78 33.88
N GLY A 430 -31.84 -1.55 35.09
CA GLY A 430 -32.59 -1.90 36.31
C GLY A 430 -33.83 -1.03 36.53
N LYS A 431 -33.76 0.28 36.22
CA LYS A 431 -34.93 1.17 36.31
C LYS A 431 -36.08 0.72 35.40
N TYR A 432 -35.78 0.31 34.17
CA TYR A 432 -36.81 -0.24 33.29
C TYR A 432 -37.31 -1.61 33.78
N LYS A 433 -36.45 -2.47 34.34
CA LYS A 433 -36.91 -3.75 34.90
C LYS A 433 -37.89 -3.55 36.06
N GLU A 434 -37.59 -2.64 36.98
CA GLU A 434 -38.47 -2.25 38.09
C GLU A 434 -39.79 -1.66 37.58
N PHE A 435 -39.74 -0.83 36.53
CA PHE A 435 -40.95 -0.29 35.89
C PHE A 435 -41.93 -1.38 35.43
N PHE A 436 -41.43 -2.50 34.88
CA PHE A 436 -42.25 -3.64 34.45
C PHE A 436 -42.70 -4.57 35.59
N GLU A 437 -42.11 -4.46 36.78
CA GLU A 437 -42.52 -5.25 37.95
C GLU A 437 -43.61 -4.58 38.78
N ASP A 438 -43.78 -3.25 38.64
CA ASP A 438 -44.74 -2.47 39.42
C ASP A 438 -46.03 -2.19 38.62
N GLU A 439 -47.12 -2.84 39.05
CA GLU A 439 -48.46 -2.77 38.43
C GLU A 439 -49.05 -1.35 38.43
N GLU A 440 -48.58 -0.46 39.32
CA GLU A 440 -49.00 0.93 39.36
C GLU A 440 -48.53 1.74 38.15
N ASN A 441 -47.49 1.29 37.44
CA ASN A 441 -46.95 1.97 36.26
C ASN A 441 -47.79 1.78 34.99
N PHE A 442 -48.73 0.83 35.01
CA PHE A 442 -49.56 0.49 33.85
C PHE A 442 -51.01 0.97 33.98
N LYS A 443 -51.29 1.92 34.87
CA LYS A 443 -52.66 2.38 35.19
C LYS A 443 -53.53 2.64 33.95
N ASN A 444 -54.75 2.10 33.96
CA ASN A 444 -55.68 2.26 32.86
C ASN A 444 -56.08 3.75 32.72
N PRO A 445 -55.82 4.41 31.57
CA PRO A 445 -56.00 5.85 31.42
C PRO A 445 -57.47 6.31 31.52
N LYS A 446 -58.44 5.39 31.36
CA LYS A 446 -59.86 5.70 31.49
C LYS A 446 -60.38 5.56 32.92
N THR A 447 -59.78 4.69 33.74
CA THR A 447 -60.31 4.35 35.07
C THR A 447 -59.38 4.76 36.21
N GLY A 448 -58.11 5.06 35.95
CA GLY A 448 -57.10 5.46 36.93
C GLY A 448 -56.67 4.34 37.89
N LYS A 449 -57.17 3.12 37.69
CA LYS A 449 -56.80 1.92 38.47
C LYS A 449 -55.56 1.25 37.89
N GLU A 450 -54.92 0.38 38.66
CA GLU A 450 -53.81 -0.50 38.23
C GLU A 450 -54.08 -1.11 36.85
N GLY A 451 -53.02 -1.23 36.06
CA GLY A 451 -53.10 -1.68 34.68
C GLY A 451 -53.52 -3.13 34.54
N ASP A 452 -54.37 -3.42 33.56
CA ASP A 452 -54.62 -4.81 33.16
C ASP A 452 -53.48 -5.34 32.27
N LEU A 453 -53.51 -6.64 31.98
CA LEU A 453 -52.57 -7.30 31.06
C LEU A 453 -52.49 -6.59 29.69
N GLY A 454 -53.57 -5.93 29.26
CA GLY A 454 -53.61 -5.19 28.01
C GLY A 454 -52.70 -3.95 28.01
N GLU A 455 -52.68 -3.19 29.10
CA GLU A 455 -51.78 -2.03 29.23
C GLU A 455 -50.31 -2.46 29.38
N LEU A 456 -50.05 -3.56 30.11
CA LEU A 456 -48.70 -4.14 30.20
C LEU A 456 -48.16 -4.57 28.82
N LYS A 457 -48.99 -5.24 28.01
CA LYS A 457 -48.62 -5.65 26.64
C LYS A 457 -48.34 -4.44 25.75
N LYS A 458 -49.14 -3.38 25.82
CA LYS A 458 -48.88 -2.13 25.07
C LYS A 458 -47.57 -1.48 25.47
N ALA A 459 -47.24 -1.46 26.76
CA ALA A 459 -45.98 -0.89 27.23
C ALA A 459 -44.78 -1.71 26.75
N TYR A 460 -44.90 -3.05 26.78
CA TYR A 460 -43.89 -3.92 26.19
C TYR A 460 -43.73 -3.67 24.68
N GLU A 461 -44.82 -3.60 23.92
CA GLU A 461 -44.80 -3.27 22.49
C GLU A 461 -44.14 -1.92 22.21
N LEU A 462 -44.37 -0.91 23.05
CA LEU A 462 -43.72 0.39 22.94
C LEU A 462 -42.21 0.31 23.21
N LEU A 463 -41.79 -0.46 24.21
CA LEU A 463 -40.37 -0.66 24.54
C LEU A 463 -39.60 -1.26 23.36
N VAL A 464 -40.15 -2.32 22.76
CA VAL A 464 -39.49 -3.11 21.70
C VAL A 464 -39.84 -2.66 20.28
N ASN A 465 -40.61 -1.57 20.13
CA ASN A 465 -40.96 -1.02 18.83
C ASN A 465 -39.70 -0.67 18.04
N LYS A 466 -39.62 -1.11 16.78
CA LYS A 466 -38.48 -0.88 15.90
C LYS A 466 -38.33 0.57 15.45
N SER A 467 -39.41 1.35 15.49
CA SER A 467 -39.38 2.77 15.15
C SER A 467 -38.89 3.59 16.33
N PRO A 468 -37.85 4.45 16.18
CA PRO A 468 -37.38 5.32 17.25
C PRO A 468 -38.49 6.23 17.77
N ASN A 469 -38.69 6.23 19.09
CA ASN A 469 -39.63 7.11 19.76
C ASN A 469 -38.99 7.77 21.00
N LYS A 470 -38.45 8.97 20.80
CA LYS A 470 -37.78 9.76 21.86
C LYS A 470 -38.71 10.11 23.02
N LYS A 471 -40.03 10.25 22.79
CA LYS A 471 -41.01 10.56 23.85
C LYS A 471 -41.11 9.41 24.87
N TYR A 472 -41.14 8.18 24.38
CA TYR A 472 -41.20 6.98 25.25
C TYR A 472 -39.82 6.40 25.56
N LYS A 473 -38.75 6.97 25.00
CA LYS A 473 -37.37 6.53 25.19
C LYS A 473 -37.24 5.01 24.95
N ASN A 474 -37.83 4.53 23.86
CA ASN A 474 -37.80 3.11 23.54
C ASN A 474 -36.39 2.68 23.10
N LEU A 475 -36.14 1.37 23.03
CA LEU A 475 -34.81 0.83 22.73
C LEU A 475 -34.27 1.32 21.37
N ALA A 476 -35.13 1.45 20.36
CA ALA A 476 -34.75 1.99 19.06
C ALA A 476 -34.28 3.45 19.12
N ALA A 477 -34.86 4.28 19.99
CA ALA A 477 -34.41 5.67 20.18
C ALA A 477 -33.03 5.75 20.85
N TYR A 478 -32.74 4.84 21.80
CA TYR A 478 -31.42 4.75 22.42
C TYR A 478 -30.35 4.32 21.42
N GLU A 479 -30.69 3.38 20.53
CA GLU A 479 -29.78 2.92 19.49
C GLU A 479 -29.49 4.03 18.46
N GLU A 480 -30.50 4.81 18.06
CA GLU A 480 -30.35 5.97 17.19
C GLU A 480 -29.43 7.03 17.80
N SER A 481 -29.69 7.43 19.05
CA SER A 481 -28.86 8.42 19.75
C SER A 481 -27.42 7.95 19.91
N ARG A 482 -27.19 6.67 20.22
CA ARG A 482 -25.84 6.09 20.29
C ARG A 482 -25.11 6.15 18.93
N LYS A 483 -25.82 5.85 17.83
CA LYS A 483 -25.25 5.97 16.47
C LYS A 483 -24.90 7.41 16.11
N GLU A 484 -25.73 8.38 16.51
CA GLU A 484 -25.44 9.81 16.33
C GLU A 484 -24.19 10.23 17.12
N TYR A 485 -24.06 9.78 18.38
CA TYR A 485 -22.89 10.07 19.21
C TYR A 485 -21.59 9.52 18.59
N LYS A 486 -21.61 8.25 18.14
CA LYS A 486 -20.46 7.61 17.49
C LYS A 486 -20.03 8.36 16.21
N LYS A 487 -20.99 8.88 15.44
CA LYS A 487 -20.70 9.75 14.28
C LYS A 487 -20.05 11.06 14.71
N GLY A 488 -20.49 11.65 15.82
CA GLY A 488 -19.87 12.84 16.41
C GLY A 488 -18.42 12.63 16.86
N LEU A 489 -18.12 11.49 17.50
CA LEU A 489 -16.75 11.15 17.91
C LEU A 489 -15.81 10.98 16.73
N LYS A 490 -16.30 10.36 15.64
CA LYS A 490 -15.54 10.25 14.41
C LYS A 490 -15.16 11.64 13.86
N ARG A 491 -16.12 12.56 13.82
CA ARG A 491 -15.88 13.96 13.42
C ARG A 491 -14.91 14.68 14.35
N LEU A 492 -14.94 14.40 15.65
CA LEU A 492 -13.99 14.99 16.60
C LEU A 492 -12.56 14.56 16.30
N GLY A 493 -12.32 13.26 16.10
CA GLY A 493 -11.01 12.72 15.73
C GLY A 493 -10.49 13.22 14.37
N GLU A 494 -11.37 13.63 13.47
CA GLU A 494 -11.00 14.25 12.18
C GLU A 494 -10.53 15.72 12.31
N PHE A 495 -10.93 16.43 13.37
CA PHE A 495 -10.60 17.85 13.57
C PHE A 495 -9.55 18.11 14.66
N ASP A 496 -9.33 17.16 15.56
CA ASP A 496 -8.38 17.30 16.67
C ASP A 496 -7.31 16.20 16.61
N ASP A 497 -6.20 16.49 15.94
CA ASP A 497 -5.06 15.58 15.77
C ASP A 497 -4.36 15.21 17.09
N GLU A 498 -4.71 15.87 18.21
CA GLU A 498 -4.21 15.56 19.55
C GLU A 498 -4.95 14.39 20.21
N LEU A 499 -6.15 14.02 19.73
CA LEU A 499 -6.94 12.92 20.26
C LEU A 499 -6.60 11.59 19.58
N ASP A 500 -6.17 10.61 20.37
CA ASP A 500 -5.93 9.25 19.88
C ASP A 500 -7.22 8.39 19.92
N GLU A 501 -7.17 7.22 19.28
CA GLU A 501 -8.30 6.28 19.28
C GLU A 501 -8.72 5.83 20.70
N LYS A 502 -7.80 5.83 21.67
CA LYS A 502 -8.11 5.42 23.04
C LYS A 502 -8.95 6.48 23.76
N ASP A 503 -8.69 7.75 23.51
CA ASP A 503 -9.46 8.83 24.12
C ASP A 503 -10.88 8.91 23.53
N LEU A 504 -11.02 8.72 22.22
CA LEU A 504 -12.34 8.57 21.58
C LEU A 504 -13.11 7.35 22.12
N ALA A 505 -12.41 6.23 22.35
CA ALA A 505 -13.02 5.04 22.96
C ALA A 505 -13.51 5.30 24.39
N LYS A 506 -12.75 6.02 25.23
CA LYS A 506 -13.17 6.40 26.59
C LYS A 506 -14.44 7.25 26.59
N MET A 507 -14.55 8.21 25.66
CA MET A 507 -15.76 9.03 25.53
C MET A 507 -16.98 8.19 25.14
N GLN A 508 -16.81 7.23 24.21
CA GLN A 508 -17.89 6.28 23.88
C GLN A 508 -18.28 5.42 25.09
N GLU A 509 -17.31 4.95 25.87
CA GLU A 509 -17.55 4.17 27.10
C GLU A 509 -18.24 4.99 28.20
N GLU A 510 -17.93 6.28 28.31
CA GLU A 510 -18.64 7.21 29.20
C GLU A 510 -20.10 7.36 28.77
N TYR A 511 -20.34 7.67 27.50
CA TYR A 511 -21.69 7.75 26.94
C TYR A 511 -22.50 6.44 27.14
N ASP A 512 -21.87 5.28 26.89
CA ASP A 512 -22.52 3.97 27.02
C ASP A 512 -22.92 3.66 28.48
N ARG A 513 -22.22 4.21 29.47
CA ARG A 513 -22.50 4.05 30.92
C ARG A 513 -23.65 4.92 31.44
N GLU A 514 -24.11 5.89 30.65
CA GLU A 514 -25.06 6.89 31.10
C GLU A 514 -26.51 6.68 30.63
N GLY A 515 -27.44 7.29 31.37
CA GLY A 515 -28.88 7.26 31.09
C GLY A 515 -29.28 8.26 30.00
N TRP A 516 -30.55 8.25 29.57
CA TRP A 516 -31.03 9.10 28.48
C TRP A 516 -30.66 10.58 28.63
N THR A 517 -30.92 11.17 29.80
CA THR A 517 -30.73 12.60 30.04
C THR A 517 -29.25 12.98 30.01
N ASP A 518 -28.41 12.23 30.73
CA ASP A 518 -26.96 12.48 30.74
C ASP A 518 -26.33 12.25 29.35
N ARG A 519 -26.88 11.30 28.56
CA ARG A 519 -26.49 11.10 27.16
C ARG A 519 -26.83 12.29 26.28
N GLU A 520 -27.96 12.96 26.50
CA GLU A 520 -28.31 14.20 25.78
C GLU A 520 -27.28 15.30 26.10
N ASP A 521 -26.89 15.45 27.36
CA ASP A 521 -25.88 16.42 27.79
C ASP A 521 -24.50 16.13 27.17
N LEU A 522 -24.05 14.87 27.21
CA LEU A 522 -22.80 14.43 26.57
C LEU A 522 -22.83 14.65 25.05
N GLN A 523 -23.98 14.43 24.40
CA GLN A 523 -24.12 14.65 22.96
C GLN A 523 -24.06 16.15 22.62
N GLU A 524 -24.61 17.01 23.45
CA GLU A 524 -24.47 18.46 23.32
C GLU A 524 -23.03 18.94 23.58
N GLU A 525 -22.36 18.38 24.59
CA GLU A 525 -20.96 18.65 24.88
C GLU A 525 -20.06 18.23 23.72
N LEU A 526 -20.23 17.02 23.19
CA LEU A 526 -19.50 16.53 22.03
C LEU A 526 -19.70 17.46 20.83
N LYS A 527 -20.92 17.93 20.57
CA LYS A 527 -21.19 18.90 19.51
C LYS A 527 -20.39 20.19 19.69
N LYS A 528 -20.39 20.76 20.90
CA LYS A 528 -19.59 21.96 21.23
C LYS A 528 -18.10 21.72 21.06
N THR A 529 -17.61 20.54 21.42
CA THR A 529 -16.19 20.18 21.30
C THR A 529 -15.79 20.00 19.84
N VAL A 530 -16.61 19.34 19.02
CA VAL A 530 -16.44 19.25 17.57
C VAL A 530 -16.41 20.63 16.93
N ASP A 531 -17.36 21.51 17.28
CA ASP A 531 -17.41 22.87 16.74
C ASP A 531 -16.13 23.67 17.09
N LYS A 532 -15.64 23.56 18.34
CA LYS A 532 -14.37 24.18 18.76
C LYS A 532 -13.15 23.59 18.06
N ALA A 533 -13.08 22.27 17.90
CA ALA A 533 -12.00 21.59 17.20
C ALA A 533 -11.96 22.02 15.74
N LYS A 534 -13.13 22.08 15.08
CA LYS A 534 -13.30 22.60 13.73
C LYS A 534 -12.80 24.05 13.61
N GLU A 535 -13.19 24.94 14.54
CA GLU A 535 -12.70 26.33 14.57
C GLU A 535 -11.18 26.43 14.75
N LYS A 536 -10.59 25.63 15.66
CA LYS A 536 -9.13 25.58 15.91
C LYS A 536 -8.40 25.10 14.65
N HIS A 537 -8.87 24.03 14.05
CA HIS A 537 -8.33 23.44 12.82
C HIS A 537 -8.42 24.42 11.63
N ASP A 538 -9.55 25.11 11.46
CA ASP A 538 -9.73 26.14 10.43
C ASP A 538 -8.80 27.33 10.66
N LYS A 539 -8.64 27.77 11.91
CA LYS A 539 -7.70 28.84 12.29
C LYS A 539 -6.25 28.43 12.04
N MET A 540 -5.87 27.19 12.33
CA MET A 540 -4.53 26.67 12.08
C MET A 540 -4.25 26.57 10.57
N LYS A 541 -5.22 26.11 9.77
CA LYS A 541 -5.15 26.16 8.30
C LYS A 541 -4.97 27.58 7.77
N ARG A 542 -5.64 28.58 8.35
CA ARG A 542 -5.46 30.00 7.99
C ARG A 542 -4.08 30.54 8.38
N ILE A 543 -3.55 30.17 9.54
CA ILE A 543 -2.20 30.59 9.98
C ILE A 543 -1.13 29.97 9.08
N THR A 544 -1.22 28.67 8.79
CA THR A 544 -0.27 27.97 7.90
C THR A 544 -0.20 28.64 6.53
N LYS A 545 -1.36 28.97 5.95
CA LYS A 545 -1.47 29.75 4.70
C LYS A 545 -0.77 31.11 4.76
N VAL A 546 -0.77 31.79 5.91
CA VAL A 546 -0.10 33.10 6.10
C VAL A 546 1.42 32.97 6.33
N THR A 547 1.87 31.88 6.96
CA THR A 547 3.31 31.59 7.15
C THR A 547 3.97 31.24 5.83
N ASP A 548 3.33 30.42 4.99
CA ASP A 548 3.80 30.05 3.65
C ASP A 548 3.91 31.30 2.75
N ILE A 549 2.98 32.24 2.86
CA ILE A 549 3.02 33.52 2.14
C ILE A 549 4.18 34.41 2.61
N LYS A 550 4.56 34.39 3.90
CA LYS A 550 5.70 35.18 4.44
C LYS A 550 7.07 34.62 4.06
N GLU A 551 7.21 33.31 3.92
CA GLU A 551 8.45 32.70 3.39
C GLU A 551 8.60 32.92 1.89
N LEU A 552 7.49 32.84 1.12
CA LEU A 552 7.48 33.15 -0.31
C LEU A 552 7.73 34.64 -0.61
N THR A 553 7.29 35.58 0.25
CA THR A 553 7.54 37.02 0.05
C THR A 553 8.94 37.49 0.46
N LYS A 554 9.74 36.69 1.16
CA LYS A 554 11.19 36.97 1.32
C LYS A 554 12.03 36.50 0.13
N GLY A 555 11.55 35.51 -0.64
CA GLY A 555 12.21 35.05 -1.87
C GLY A 555 11.90 35.87 -3.13
N LYS A 556 10.75 36.58 -3.17
CA LYS A 556 10.27 37.30 -4.37
C LYS A 556 10.36 38.83 -4.34
N LYS A 557 11.17 39.44 -3.46
CA LYS A 557 11.48 40.89 -3.51
C LYS A 557 12.67 41.22 -4.41
N LEU A 558 12.69 40.68 -5.62
CA LEU A 558 13.56 41.11 -6.72
C LEU A 558 12.87 40.81 -8.05
N ASN A 559 11.69 41.40 -8.28
CA ASN A 559 11.41 42.08 -9.55
C ASN A 559 9.99 42.66 -9.59
N LYS A 560 10.01 43.99 -9.81
CA LYS A 560 9.10 44.77 -10.65
C LYS A 560 7.67 45.06 -10.17
N LYS A 561 7.59 46.32 -9.73
CA LYS A 561 6.47 47.25 -9.70
C LYS A 561 5.68 47.37 -11.01
N GLU A 562 4.40 47.69 -10.79
CA GLU A 562 3.54 48.70 -11.42
C GLU A 562 2.46 48.27 -12.42
N SER A 563 1.28 48.90 -12.18
CA SER A 563 -0.04 48.87 -12.84
C SER A 563 -0.95 47.68 -12.49
N GLY A 564 -2.20 47.83 -12.03
CA GLY A 564 -3.03 49.01 -11.80
C GLY A 564 -4.41 48.86 -12.44
N GLU A 565 -5.41 48.53 -11.59
CA GLU A 565 -6.87 48.63 -11.75
C GLU A 565 -7.69 47.49 -12.41
N LYS A 566 -8.55 46.95 -11.53
CA LYS A 566 -9.95 46.48 -11.67
C LYS A 566 -10.25 45.07 -12.19
N ASP A 567 -10.51 44.21 -11.20
CA ASP A 567 -11.66 43.31 -11.08
C ASP A 567 -12.05 42.47 -12.31
N GLU A 568 -11.38 41.34 -12.43
CA GLU A 568 -12.02 40.04 -12.64
C GLU A 568 -11.28 39.07 -11.72
N GLU A 569 -11.95 38.56 -10.67
CA GLU A 569 -11.45 37.41 -9.91
C GLU A 569 -11.44 36.21 -10.85
N ASN A 570 -10.36 36.06 -11.61
CA ASN A 570 -9.97 34.74 -12.09
C ASN A 570 -9.58 33.95 -10.85
N GLU A 571 -10.50 33.12 -10.36
CA GLU A 571 -10.17 31.99 -9.50
C GLU A 571 -9.16 31.13 -10.27
N GLU A 572 -7.87 31.39 -10.07
CA GLU A 572 -6.79 30.51 -10.53
C GLU A 572 -6.98 29.15 -9.83
N GLY A 573 -7.72 28.27 -10.50
CA GLY A 573 -7.85 26.87 -10.11
C GLY A 573 -6.47 26.23 -9.95
N PRO A 574 -6.35 25.21 -9.08
CA PRO A 574 -5.07 24.61 -8.71
C PRO A 574 -4.19 24.26 -9.92
N GLU A 575 -2.91 24.61 -9.89
CA GLU A 575 -1.98 24.41 -11.03
C GLU A 575 -1.43 22.98 -11.14
N THR A 576 -1.66 22.12 -10.15
CA THR A 576 -1.12 20.74 -10.12
C THR A 576 -2.18 19.74 -9.69
N PRO A 577 -2.09 18.48 -10.16
CA PRO A 577 -3.11 17.48 -9.89
C PRO A 577 -3.16 17.12 -8.41
N GLU A 578 -2.01 17.09 -7.74
CA GLU A 578 -1.93 16.90 -6.28
C GLU A 578 -2.62 18.04 -5.51
N ALA A 579 -2.56 19.28 -5.99
CA ALA A 579 -3.24 20.41 -5.36
C ALA A 579 -4.76 20.35 -5.55
N ALA A 580 -5.23 19.96 -6.75
CA ALA A 580 -6.64 19.75 -7.04
C ALA A 580 -7.24 18.60 -6.21
N ILE A 581 -6.54 17.45 -6.16
CA ILE A 581 -6.93 16.29 -5.35
C ILE A 581 -6.99 16.65 -3.87
N LYS A 582 -6.02 17.43 -3.38
CA LYS A 582 -5.98 17.83 -1.97
C LYS A 582 -7.08 18.83 -1.64
N ALA A 583 -7.39 19.75 -2.54
CA ALA A 583 -8.49 20.69 -2.39
C ALA A 583 -9.85 19.98 -2.42
N ALA A 584 -10.04 19.06 -3.37
CA ALA A 584 -11.25 18.24 -3.48
C ALA A 584 -11.45 17.31 -2.29
N ASN A 585 -10.39 16.65 -1.81
CA ASN A 585 -10.44 15.87 -0.57
C ASN A 585 -10.85 16.74 0.61
N LYS A 586 -10.33 17.95 0.71
CA LYS A 586 -10.68 18.86 1.80
C LYS A 586 -12.16 19.27 1.75
N LEU A 587 -12.72 19.45 0.56
CA LEU A 587 -14.13 19.77 0.33
C LEU A 587 -15.05 18.55 0.59
N LEU A 588 -14.64 17.35 0.16
CA LEU A 588 -15.29 16.08 0.49
C LEU A 588 -15.39 15.85 2.00
N MET A 589 -14.29 16.11 2.72
CA MET A 589 -14.22 16.00 4.18
C MET A 589 -15.09 17.06 4.90
N ASN A 590 -15.58 18.07 4.19
CA ASN A 590 -16.51 19.09 4.69
C ASN A 590 -17.98 18.83 4.29
N ASP A 591 -18.30 17.67 3.70
CA ASP A 591 -19.60 17.35 3.09
C ASP A 591 -19.99 18.27 1.90
N GLU A 592 -19.01 19.00 1.33
CA GLU A 592 -19.16 19.91 0.17
C GLU A 592 -18.80 19.17 -1.12
N GLY A 593 -19.47 18.03 -1.36
CA GLY A 593 -19.12 17.13 -2.45
C GLY A 593 -19.30 17.74 -3.84
N ALA A 594 -20.27 18.63 -4.05
CA ALA A 594 -20.48 19.29 -5.34
C ALA A 594 -19.34 20.27 -5.66
N GLU A 595 -18.85 21.00 -4.66
CA GLU A 595 -17.73 21.92 -4.75
C GLU A 595 -16.41 21.16 -4.91
N ALA A 596 -16.26 20.00 -4.25
CA ALA A 596 -15.13 19.11 -4.46
C ALA A 596 -15.05 18.61 -5.91
N LEU A 597 -16.21 18.25 -6.49
CA LEU A 597 -16.33 17.85 -7.88
C LEU A 597 -15.98 19.02 -8.81
N LYS A 598 -16.44 20.23 -8.50
CA LYS A 598 -16.15 21.45 -9.26
C LYS A 598 -14.65 21.76 -9.31
N VAL A 599 -13.92 21.60 -8.20
CA VAL A 599 -12.47 21.83 -8.16
C VAL A 599 -11.69 20.79 -8.95
N LEU A 600 -12.13 19.53 -8.96
CA LEU A 600 -11.51 18.49 -9.78
C LEU A 600 -11.83 18.66 -11.27
N LEU A 601 -13.04 19.11 -11.59
CA LEU A 601 -13.47 19.47 -12.93
C LEU A 601 -12.67 20.65 -13.49
N GLU A 602 -12.52 21.73 -12.72
CA GLU A 602 -11.72 22.91 -13.11
C GLU A 602 -10.24 22.57 -13.37
N TYR A 603 -9.74 21.48 -12.77
CA TYR A 603 -8.42 20.94 -13.11
C TYR A 603 -8.47 20.05 -14.36
N ASN A 604 -9.47 19.17 -14.45
CA ASN A 604 -9.66 18.27 -15.59
C ASN A 604 -9.88 19.01 -16.91
N ASP A 605 -10.48 20.20 -16.87
CA ASP A 605 -10.63 21.08 -18.03
C ASP A 605 -9.28 21.64 -18.54
N LYS A 606 -8.24 21.63 -17.70
CA LYS A 606 -6.87 22.10 -18.05
C LYS A 606 -5.96 20.97 -18.51
N ASP A 607 -6.15 19.77 -17.96
CA ASP A 607 -5.38 18.56 -18.28
C ASP A 607 -6.35 17.37 -18.30
N PRO A 608 -7.09 17.21 -19.41
CA PRO A 608 -7.99 16.09 -19.59
C PRO A 608 -7.21 14.78 -19.43
N ASP A 609 -7.81 13.79 -18.78
CA ASP A 609 -7.30 12.42 -18.70
C ASP A 609 -6.13 12.19 -17.73
N HIS A 610 -5.86 13.14 -16.84
CA HIS A 610 -4.90 12.90 -15.76
C HIS A 610 -5.42 11.78 -14.81
N PRO A 611 -4.77 10.59 -14.75
CA PRO A 611 -5.40 9.37 -14.18
C PRO A 611 -5.79 9.50 -12.70
N LYS A 612 -4.99 10.26 -11.93
CA LYS A 612 -5.30 10.51 -10.51
C LYS A 612 -6.51 11.45 -10.34
N ILE A 613 -6.71 12.39 -11.25
CA ILE A 613 -7.82 13.35 -11.16
C ILE A 613 -9.11 12.65 -11.54
N LEU A 614 -9.09 11.82 -12.59
CA LEU A 614 -10.20 10.93 -12.94
C LEU A 614 -10.58 9.98 -11.80
N PHE A 615 -9.59 9.31 -11.20
CA PHE A 615 -9.81 8.47 -10.02
C PHE A 615 -10.46 9.24 -8.86
N TRP A 616 -10.01 10.47 -8.59
CA TRP A 616 -10.57 11.27 -7.52
C TRP A 616 -11.94 11.86 -7.88
N LEU A 617 -12.22 12.17 -9.14
CA LEU A 617 -13.55 12.52 -9.63
C LEU A 617 -14.53 11.36 -9.38
N GLU A 618 -14.11 10.14 -9.70
CA GLU A 618 -14.87 8.91 -9.45
C GLU A 618 -15.13 8.70 -7.96
N LYS A 619 -14.09 8.79 -7.11
CA LYS A 619 -14.23 8.62 -5.65
C LYS A 619 -15.10 9.71 -5.03
N THR A 620 -15.02 10.93 -5.55
CA THR A 620 -15.84 12.07 -5.11
C THR A 620 -17.30 11.85 -5.49
N ALA A 621 -17.57 11.41 -6.72
CA ALA A 621 -18.90 11.07 -7.19
C ALA A 621 -19.51 9.88 -6.42
N GLU A 622 -18.73 8.82 -6.15
CA GLU A 622 -19.13 7.70 -5.30
C GLU A 622 -19.47 8.14 -3.87
N TYR A 623 -18.66 9.04 -3.30
CA TYR A 623 -18.90 9.60 -1.97
C TYR A 623 -20.20 10.40 -1.93
N ILE A 624 -20.45 11.28 -2.93
CA ILE A 624 -21.71 12.03 -3.05
C ILE A 624 -22.90 11.06 -3.17
N ARG A 625 -22.77 10.00 -3.98
CA ARG A 625 -23.82 8.98 -4.18
C ARG A 625 -24.09 8.18 -2.90
N SER A 626 -23.06 7.91 -2.09
CA SER A 626 -23.14 7.04 -0.90
C SER A 626 -23.46 7.80 0.39
N PHE A 627 -23.11 9.09 0.47
CA PHE A 627 -23.13 9.87 1.72
C PHE A 627 -23.69 11.30 1.59
N GLY A 628 -23.99 11.79 0.37
CA GLY A 628 -24.45 13.15 0.12
C GLY A 628 -25.82 13.45 0.76
N SER A 629 -25.84 14.39 1.71
CA SER A 629 -27.08 14.87 2.32
C SER A 629 -27.81 15.88 1.41
N GLY A 630 -28.85 15.40 0.73
CA GLY A 630 -29.89 16.26 0.16
C GLY A 630 -29.77 16.52 -1.35
N LYS A 631 -30.70 15.90 -2.11
CA LYS A 631 -30.92 16.01 -3.57
C LYS A 631 -29.92 15.29 -4.49
N LYS A 632 -30.08 13.98 -4.57
CA LYS A 632 -30.41 13.24 -5.82
C LYS A 632 -30.52 11.76 -5.46
N LYS A 633 -31.74 11.22 -5.42
CA LYS A 633 -31.91 9.83 -5.81
C LYS A 633 -31.44 9.79 -7.26
N VAL A 634 -30.23 9.28 -7.53
CA VAL A 634 -29.94 8.80 -8.88
C VAL A 634 -30.83 7.58 -9.02
N ASP A 635 -31.88 7.73 -9.83
CA ASP A 635 -32.89 6.70 -10.04
C ASP A 635 -32.21 5.41 -10.48
N GLN A 636 -32.52 4.29 -9.82
CA GLN A 636 -32.11 2.95 -10.28
C GLN A 636 -32.55 2.66 -11.73
N SER A 637 -33.50 3.42 -12.28
CA SER A 637 -33.87 3.34 -13.69
C SER A 637 -32.80 3.91 -14.63
N PHE A 638 -32.02 4.91 -14.20
CA PHE A 638 -30.97 5.51 -15.02
C PHE A 638 -29.75 4.60 -15.13
N GLU A 639 -29.34 3.92 -14.05
CA GLU A 639 -28.23 2.96 -14.11
C GLU A 639 -28.57 1.71 -14.93
N ALA A 640 -29.86 1.34 -15.01
CA ALA A 640 -30.33 0.28 -15.90
C ALA A 640 -30.34 0.75 -17.36
N GLU A 641 -30.89 1.94 -17.65
CA GLU A 641 -30.86 2.54 -18.99
C GLU A 641 -29.42 2.72 -19.50
N LEU A 642 -28.51 3.19 -18.64
CA LEU A 642 -27.09 3.30 -18.94
C LEU A 642 -26.44 1.95 -19.29
N ALA A 643 -26.79 0.89 -18.57
CA ALA A 643 -26.24 -0.44 -18.83
C ALA A 643 -26.72 -0.99 -20.18
N ASP A 644 -28.01 -0.82 -20.50
CA ASP A 644 -28.60 -1.26 -21.76
C ASP A 644 -27.98 -0.53 -22.97
N GLU A 645 -27.71 0.77 -22.83
CA GLU A 645 -27.16 1.60 -23.92
C GLU A 645 -25.66 1.39 -24.15
N ILE A 646 -24.91 1.11 -23.08
CA ILE A 646 -23.50 0.69 -23.19
C ILE A 646 -23.42 -0.70 -23.84
N GLU A 647 -24.33 -1.61 -23.50
CA GLU A 647 -24.40 -2.92 -24.14
C GLU A 647 -24.72 -2.78 -25.64
N GLU A 648 -25.64 -1.88 -26.02
CA GLU A 648 -25.94 -1.57 -27.42
C GLU A 648 -24.74 -0.97 -28.16
N ALA A 649 -24.03 0.00 -27.56
CA ALA A 649 -22.82 0.61 -28.13
C ALA A 649 -21.67 -0.39 -28.32
N MET A 650 -21.55 -1.38 -27.43
CA MET A 650 -20.56 -2.46 -27.56
C MET A 650 -20.93 -3.50 -28.65
N GLU A 651 -22.19 -3.56 -29.06
CA GLU A 651 -22.65 -4.45 -30.13
C GLU A 651 -22.51 -3.84 -31.53
N GLU A 652 -22.16 -2.56 -31.64
CA GLU A 652 -21.88 -1.89 -32.91
C GLU A 652 -20.72 -2.58 -33.66
N ASP A 653 -20.90 -2.77 -34.98
CA ASP A 653 -20.02 -3.63 -35.79
C ASP A 653 -18.53 -3.19 -35.79
N GLU A 654 -18.25 -1.91 -35.57
CA GLU A 654 -16.88 -1.37 -35.46
C GLU A 654 -16.30 -1.61 -34.06
N THR A 655 -16.98 -1.13 -33.01
CA THR A 655 -16.64 -1.36 -31.59
C THR A 655 -16.42 -2.83 -31.28
N LYS A 656 -17.28 -3.70 -31.79
CA LYS A 656 -17.18 -5.16 -31.61
C LYS A 656 -15.93 -5.77 -32.25
N LYS A 657 -15.47 -5.25 -33.39
CA LYS A 657 -14.21 -5.70 -34.00
C LYS A 657 -13.02 -5.30 -33.15
N PHE A 658 -12.99 -4.06 -32.65
CA PHE A 658 -11.94 -3.59 -31.74
C PHE A 658 -11.90 -4.42 -30.45
N ILE A 659 -13.06 -4.71 -29.84
CA ILE A 659 -13.14 -5.62 -28.68
C ILE A 659 -12.61 -7.01 -29.03
N GLU A 660 -12.91 -7.52 -30.23
CA GLU A 660 -12.40 -8.80 -30.68
C GLU A 660 -10.86 -8.77 -30.88
N GLU A 661 -10.29 -7.70 -31.41
CA GLU A 661 -8.83 -7.54 -31.57
C GLU A 661 -8.13 -7.42 -30.20
N GLU A 662 -8.63 -6.58 -29.30
CA GLU A 662 -8.11 -6.41 -27.95
C GLU A 662 -8.15 -7.71 -27.13
N GLN A 663 -9.18 -8.52 -27.33
CA GLN A 663 -9.26 -9.84 -26.72
C GLN A 663 -8.14 -10.78 -27.23
N LEU A 664 -7.78 -10.70 -28.53
CA LEU A 664 -6.67 -11.47 -29.09
C LEU A 664 -5.33 -11.01 -28.48
N GLU A 665 -5.13 -9.71 -28.34
CA GLU A 665 -3.93 -9.13 -27.72
C GLU A 665 -3.80 -9.54 -26.24
N THR A 666 -4.89 -9.46 -25.47
CA THR A 666 -4.96 -9.88 -24.07
C THR A 666 -4.51 -11.33 -23.92
N LEU A 667 -5.04 -12.22 -24.76
CA LEU A 667 -4.70 -13.65 -24.74
C LEU A 667 -3.24 -13.88 -25.14
N SER A 668 -2.75 -13.15 -26.13
CA SER A 668 -1.36 -13.25 -26.60
C SER A 668 -0.38 -12.83 -25.51
N LEU A 669 -0.72 -11.76 -24.78
CA LEU A 669 0.02 -11.26 -23.63
C LEU A 669 0.07 -12.27 -22.49
N GLU A 670 -1.07 -12.79 -22.04
CA GLU A 670 -1.14 -13.77 -20.94
C GLU A 670 -0.30 -15.02 -21.25
N GLY A 671 -0.41 -15.55 -22.48
CA GLY A 671 0.31 -16.75 -22.91
C GLY A 671 1.81 -16.50 -23.04
N THR A 672 2.21 -15.34 -23.56
CA THR A 672 3.62 -14.97 -23.73
C THR A 672 4.27 -14.67 -22.39
N GLU A 673 3.60 -13.97 -21.46
CA GLU A 673 4.11 -13.70 -20.11
C GLU A 673 4.36 -14.99 -19.33
N GLU A 674 3.41 -15.93 -19.37
CA GLU A 674 3.58 -17.23 -18.72
C GLU A 674 4.76 -18.01 -19.33
N SER A 675 4.88 -17.98 -20.67
CA SER A 675 5.98 -18.62 -21.40
C SER A 675 7.35 -17.97 -21.13
N GLU A 676 7.45 -16.64 -21.14
CA GLU A 676 8.66 -15.89 -20.80
C GLU A 676 9.15 -16.25 -19.41
N ARG A 677 8.26 -16.28 -18.42
CA ARG A 677 8.58 -16.62 -17.03
C ARG A 677 9.15 -18.03 -16.90
N LEU A 678 8.63 -18.99 -17.65
CA LEU A 678 9.10 -20.38 -17.64
C LEU A 678 10.48 -20.55 -18.30
N HIS A 679 10.83 -19.67 -19.24
CA HIS A 679 12.03 -19.79 -20.08
C HIS A 679 13.04 -18.65 -19.88
N GLY A 680 13.18 -18.15 -18.65
CA GLY A 680 14.24 -17.20 -18.28
C GLY A 680 14.07 -15.79 -18.86
N ASN A 681 12.83 -15.35 -19.10
CA ASN A 681 12.45 -14.03 -19.62
C ASN A 681 13.00 -13.72 -21.02
N LYS A 682 13.14 -14.74 -21.87
CA LYS A 682 13.54 -14.60 -23.27
C LYS A 682 12.40 -14.02 -24.12
N LYS A 683 12.72 -13.00 -24.92
CA LYS A 683 11.71 -12.17 -25.60
C LYS A 683 11.14 -12.82 -26.85
N SER A 684 11.96 -13.52 -27.63
CA SER A 684 11.49 -14.16 -28.87
C SER A 684 11.06 -15.61 -28.63
N ALA A 685 10.09 -16.08 -29.41
CA ALA A 685 9.67 -17.47 -29.39
C ALA A 685 10.83 -18.41 -29.76
N LYS A 686 11.71 -17.99 -30.68
CA LYS A 686 12.91 -18.73 -31.08
C LYS A 686 13.87 -18.94 -29.90
N GLU A 687 14.20 -17.89 -29.16
CA GLU A 687 15.09 -18.00 -27.98
C GLU A 687 14.48 -18.89 -26.88
N ARG A 688 13.16 -18.80 -26.67
CA ARG A 688 12.45 -19.66 -25.71
C ARG A 688 12.48 -21.12 -26.14
N ALA A 689 12.22 -21.39 -27.42
CA ALA A 689 12.19 -22.74 -27.99
C ALA A 689 13.58 -23.39 -28.04
N GLU A 690 14.61 -22.62 -28.39
CA GLU A 690 16.01 -23.05 -28.34
C GLU A 690 16.42 -23.40 -26.90
N TYR A 691 16.11 -22.54 -25.94
CA TYR A 691 16.38 -22.78 -24.51
C TYR A 691 15.68 -24.06 -24.01
N GLU A 692 14.39 -24.22 -24.32
CA GLU A 692 13.64 -25.42 -23.91
C GLU A 692 14.20 -26.69 -24.56
N SER A 693 14.46 -26.68 -25.87
CA SER A 693 14.95 -27.84 -26.62
C SER A 693 16.34 -28.28 -26.14
N LEU A 694 17.27 -27.33 -25.96
CA LEU A 694 18.61 -27.61 -25.45
C LEU A 694 18.60 -28.02 -23.97
N SER A 695 17.64 -27.55 -23.17
CA SER A 695 17.52 -27.96 -21.75
C SER A 695 17.02 -29.40 -21.57
N ARG A 696 16.26 -29.92 -22.55
CA ARG A 696 15.68 -31.28 -22.53
C ARG A 696 16.64 -32.35 -23.05
N VAL A 697 17.61 -31.95 -23.85
CA VAL A 697 18.55 -32.84 -24.53
C VAL A 697 19.92 -32.74 -23.85
N GLY A 698 20.58 -33.86 -23.54
CA GLY A 698 21.89 -33.85 -22.88
C GLY A 698 22.93 -33.07 -23.68
N THR A 699 23.76 -32.27 -22.99
CA THR A 699 24.70 -31.25 -23.51
C THR A 699 25.83 -31.76 -24.44
N THR A 700 25.77 -33.02 -24.89
CA THR A 700 26.78 -33.68 -25.76
C THR A 700 26.16 -34.70 -26.72
N SER A 701 24.85 -34.69 -26.91
CA SER A 701 24.18 -35.62 -27.83
C SER A 701 24.17 -35.06 -29.26
N LEU A 702 24.15 -35.97 -30.25
CA LEU A 702 23.94 -35.61 -31.66
C LEU A 702 22.64 -34.82 -31.85
N GLU A 703 21.61 -35.09 -31.05
CA GLU A 703 20.35 -34.35 -31.07
C GLU A 703 20.52 -32.90 -30.60
N ALA A 704 21.38 -32.64 -29.62
CA ALA A 704 21.69 -31.28 -29.18
C ALA A 704 22.48 -30.51 -30.25
N GLU A 705 23.44 -31.17 -30.90
CA GLU A 705 24.21 -30.58 -32.01
C GLU A 705 23.30 -30.25 -33.20
N LEU A 706 22.42 -31.17 -33.62
CA LEU A 706 21.45 -30.93 -34.70
C LEU A 706 20.42 -29.84 -34.36
N THR A 707 20.01 -29.76 -33.10
CA THR A 707 19.09 -28.72 -32.61
C THR A 707 19.76 -27.35 -32.64
N GLN A 708 21.02 -27.26 -32.18
CA GLN A 708 21.79 -26.03 -32.22
C GLN A 708 22.07 -25.59 -33.66
N ASP A 709 22.52 -26.50 -34.53
CA ASP A 709 22.72 -26.25 -35.96
C ASP A 709 21.43 -25.75 -36.63
N PHE A 710 20.26 -26.29 -36.27
CA PHE A 710 18.98 -25.79 -36.78
C PHE A 710 18.77 -24.33 -36.39
N TYR A 711 18.86 -23.97 -35.10
CA TYR A 711 18.59 -22.60 -34.65
C TYR A 711 19.65 -21.59 -35.12
N GLU A 712 20.90 -22.02 -35.33
CA GLU A 712 21.96 -21.20 -35.92
C GLU A 712 21.70 -20.89 -37.41
N ASN A 713 21.04 -21.79 -38.14
CA ASN A 713 20.79 -21.66 -39.58
C ASN A 713 19.33 -21.35 -39.95
N SER A 714 18.40 -21.38 -38.99
CA SER A 714 16.99 -21.09 -39.21
C SER A 714 16.71 -19.58 -39.14
N ASP A 715 15.82 -19.11 -40.01
CA ASP A 715 15.28 -17.75 -39.90
C ASP A 715 14.53 -17.57 -38.55
N GLU A 716 14.44 -16.32 -38.06
CA GLU A 716 13.76 -15.99 -36.79
C GLU A 716 12.26 -16.35 -36.79
N GLU A 717 11.70 -16.62 -37.96
CA GLU A 717 10.29 -16.96 -38.17
C GLU A 717 9.93 -18.42 -37.88
N PHE A 718 10.92 -19.30 -37.61
CA PHE A 718 10.68 -20.75 -37.44
C PHE A 718 11.27 -21.33 -36.16
N ILE A 719 10.56 -22.30 -35.56
CA ILE A 719 10.99 -23.09 -34.41
C ILE A 719 10.81 -24.60 -34.67
N LEU A 720 11.44 -25.46 -33.88
CA LEU A 720 11.23 -26.91 -34.00
C LEU A 720 9.96 -27.37 -33.27
N ASP A 721 9.12 -28.13 -33.98
CA ASP A 721 7.99 -28.84 -33.40
C ASP A 721 8.42 -30.11 -32.65
N LYS A 722 7.45 -30.84 -32.10
CA LYS A 722 7.69 -32.10 -31.35
C LYS A 722 8.29 -33.22 -32.20
N GLU A 723 8.21 -33.14 -33.52
CA GLU A 723 8.78 -34.09 -34.48
C GLU A 723 10.11 -33.61 -35.08
N GLY A 724 10.63 -32.44 -34.65
CA GLY A 724 11.86 -31.84 -35.16
C GLY A 724 11.69 -31.18 -36.54
N LYS A 725 10.47 -30.79 -36.92
CA LYS A 725 10.18 -30.03 -38.15
C LYS A 725 10.00 -28.55 -37.82
N GLY A 726 10.34 -27.67 -38.76
CA GLY A 726 10.12 -26.24 -38.62
C GLY A 726 8.62 -25.89 -38.60
N GLU A 727 8.13 -25.33 -37.50
CA GLU A 727 6.82 -24.68 -37.34
C GLU A 727 7.01 -23.16 -37.38
N LYS A 728 6.08 -22.43 -38.01
CA LYS A 728 6.15 -20.98 -38.14
C LYS A 728 5.69 -20.32 -36.83
N VAL A 729 6.46 -19.35 -36.35
CA VAL A 729 6.12 -18.50 -35.20
C VAL A 729 4.83 -17.72 -35.50
N THR A 730 3.90 -17.72 -34.55
CA THR A 730 2.69 -16.89 -34.64
C THR A 730 3.05 -15.46 -34.25
N GLU A 731 2.67 -14.49 -35.08
CA GLU A 731 2.97 -13.08 -34.83
C GLU A 731 1.69 -12.32 -34.51
N VAL A 732 1.74 -11.55 -33.42
CA VAL A 732 0.64 -10.68 -33.00
C VAL A 732 1.19 -9.26 -32.94
N GLN A 733 0.60 -8.37 -33.72
CA GLN A 733 0.98 -6.97 -33.82
C GLN A 733 0.11 -6.14 -32.88
N PHE A 734 0.73 -5.22 -32.16
CA PHE A 734 0.09 -4.25 -31.27
C PHE A 734 0.15 -2.88 -31.98
N ASP A 735 -0.73 -2.66 -32.97
CA ASP A 735 -1.11 -1.36 -33.61
C ASP A 735 -2.12 -1.54 -34.78
N ASP A 736 -2.79 -0.43 -35.18
CA ASP A 736 -3.74 -0.03 -36.28
C ASP A 736 -3.99 -0.93 -37.52
N THR A 737 -3.65 -2.21 -37.48
CA THR A 737 -3.83 -3.15 -38.58
C THR A 737 -5.11 -3.90 -38.32
N GLU A 738 -6.20 -3.48 -38.96
CA GLU A 738 -7.47 -4.21 -38.92
C GLU A 738 -7.22 -5.66 -39.37
N TYR A 739 -7.25 -6.59 -38.43
CA TYR A 739 -7.29 -8.00 -38.74
C TYR A 739 -8.65 -8.28 -39.35
N LYS A 740 -8.71 -9.12 -40.41
CA LYS A 740 -10.03 -9.57 -40.86
C LYS A 740 -10.65 -10.41 -39.75
N LYS A 741 -11.95 -10.25 -39.53
CA LYS A 741 -12.71 -10.99 -38.50
C LYS A 741 -12.45 -12.51 -38.50
N GLU A 742 -12.32 -13.11 -39.68
CA GLU A 742 -11.99 -14.53 -39.82
C GLU A 742 -10.56 -14.85 -39.34
N GLU A 743 -9.59 -13.97 -39.60
CA GLU A 743 -8.19 -14.09 -39.15
C GLU A 743 -8.08 -13.95 -37.62
N VAL A 744 -8.81 -13.01 -37.01
CA VAL A 744 -8.86 -12.85 -35.54
C VAL A 744 -9.37 -14.11 -34.86
N GLN A 745 -10.46 -14.69 -35.37
CA GLN A 745 -11.05 -15.89 -34.76
C GLN A 745 -10.16 -17.12 -34.88
N ASP A 746 -9.50 -17.30 -36.03
CA ASP A 746 -8.58 -18.41 -36.24
C ASP A 746 -7.32 -18.26 -35.38
N LEU A 747 -6.76 -17.05 -35.29
CA LEU A 747 -5.64 -16.73 -34.40
C LEU A 747 -6.01 -16.94 -32.93
N LYS A 748 -7.18 -16.48 -32.48
CA LYS A 748 -7.66 -16.74 -31.11
C LYS A 748 -7.73 -18.23 -30.82
N LYS A 749 -8.34 -19.02 -31.70
CA LYS A 749 -8.44 -20.49 -31.52
C LYS A 749 -7.06 -21.15 -31.48
N GLU A 750 -6.12 -20.68 -32.29
CA GLU A 750 -4.75 -21.17 -32.29
C GLU A 750 -4.03 -20.84 -30.98
N ILE A 751 -4.09 -19.58 -30.53
CA ILE A 751 -3.45 -19.10 -29.30
C ILE A 751 -4.04 -19.78 -28.06
N TYR A 752 -5.36 -19.95 -27.99
CA TYR A 752 -6.00 -20.71 -26.91
C TYR A 752 -5.50 -22.16 -26.85
N ARG A 753 -5.42 -22.86 -27.99
CA ARG A 753 -4.87 -24.23 -28.03
C ARG A 753 -3.43 -24.27 -27.56
N LYS A 754 -2.63 -23.25 -27.88
CA LYS A 754 -1.23 -23.11 -27.46
C LYS A 754 -1.12 -22.82 -25.97
N GLN A 755 -1.95 -21.94 -25.41
CA GLN A 755 -2.04 -21.69 -23.98
C GLN A 755 -2.49 -22.92 -23.18
N ASP A 756 -3.47 -23.68 -23.67
CA ASP A 756 -3.92 -24.91 -23.00
C ASP A 756 -2.78 -25.95 -22.97
N ARG A 757 -2.00 -26.07 -24.05
CA ARG A 757 -0.79 -26.92 -24.07
C ARG A 757 0.27 -26.43 -23.08
N LEU A 758 0.44 -25.12 -22.93
CA LEU A 758 1.35 -24.52 -21.94
C LEU A 758 0.90 -24.84 -20.51
N ARG A 759 -0.39 -24.67 -20.21
CA ARG A 759 -1.01 -24.98 -18.90
C ARG A 759 -0.91 -26.47 -18.54
N GLU A 760 -0.99 -27.36 -19.53
CA GLU A 760 -0.76 -28.80 -19.37
C GLU A 760 0.73 -29.17 -19.23
N LYS A 761 1.65 -28.20 -19.27
CA LYS A 761 3.12 -28.39 -19.30
C LYS A 761 3.60 -29.24 -20.48
N ARG A 762 2.89 -29.19 -21.61
CA ARG A 762 3.14 -30.01 -22.81
C ARG A 762 3.73 -29.23 -23.99
N GLY A 763 4.20 -27.99 -23.78
CA GLY A 763 4.88 -27.18 -24.80
C GLY A 763 5.11 -25.73 -24.33
N LEU A 764 5.65 -24.90 -25.23
CA LEU A 764 5.81 -23.45 -25.08
C LEU A 764 4.82 -22.69 -25.98
N VAL A 765 4.55 -21.43 -25.67
CA VAL A 765 3.82 -20.52 -26.57
C VAL A 765 4.83 -19.91 -27.54
N ASP A 766 4.67 -20.24 -28.82
CA ASP A 766 5.46 -19.79 -29.97
C ASP A 766 4.92 -18.49 -30.57
N THR A 767 4.24 -17.69 -29.76
CA THR A 767 3.75 -16.36 -30.13
C THR A 767 4.83 -15.31 -29.90
N VAL A 768 4.98 -14.39 -30.84
CA VAL A 768 5.83 -13.20 -30.71
C VAL A 768 4.96 -11.94 -30.77
N LEU A 769 5.18 -11.04 -29.83
CA LEU A 769 4.54 -9.74 -29.77
C LEU A 769 5.40 -8.74 -30.54
N LYS A 770 4.80 -8.01 -31.47
CA LYS A 770 5.47 -6.99 -32.28
C LYS A 770 4.81 -5.64 -32.09
N ASP A 771 5.60 -4.57 -32.13
CA ASP A 771 5.09 -3.22 -32.31
C ASP A 771 4.73 -2.95 -33.77
N LYS A 772 4.18 -1.76 -34.03
CA LYS A 772 3.82 -1.23 -35.33
C LYS A 772 4.91 -1.21 -36.40
N ASP A 773 6.16 -1.14 -35.98
CA ASP A 773 7.31 -1.13 -36.89
C ASP A 773 7.77 -2.57 -37.19
N GLY A 774 7.01 -3.57 -36.73
CA GLY A 774 7.29 -5.00 -36.87
C GLY A 774 8.39 -5.49 -35.93
N LYS A 775 8.78 -4.68 -34.93
CA LYS A 775 9.87 -5.01 -34.02
C LYS A 775 9.33 -5.81 -32.83
N ILE A 776 10.07 -6.85 -32.45
CA ILE A 776 9.74 -7.69 -31.30
C ILE A 776 9.81 -6.87 -30.01
N ILE A 777 8.71 -6.88 -29.26
CA ILE A 777 8.55 -6.18 -27.98
C ILE A 777 8.40 -7.15 -26.83
N THR A 778 8.70 -6.68 -25.61
CA THR A 778 8.45 -7.43 -24.37
C THR A 778 6.98 -7.43 -23.99
N THR A 779 6.56 -8.42 -23.21
CA THR A 779 5.24 -8.46 -22.55
C THR A 779 4.91 -7.17 -21.79
N LYS A 780 5.89 -6.58 -21.11
CA LYS A 780 5.73 -5.30 -20.41
C LYS A 780 5.55 -4.09 -21.34
N GLU A 781 6.18 -4.10 -22.51
CA GLU A 781 6.01 -3.05 -23.52
C GLU A 781 4.65 -3.20 -24.21
N ALA A 782 4.26 -4.43 -24.56
CA ALA A 782 2.96 -4.74 -25.13
C ALA A 782 1.79 -4.41 -24.17
N GLN A 783 1.89 -4.72 -22.87
CA GLN A 783 0.90 -4.31 -21.86
C GLN A 783 0.67 -2.79 -21.80
N ARG A 784 1.70 -1.98 -22.09
CA ARG A 784 1.58 -0.52 -22.08
C ARG A 784 0.92 0.01 -23.34
N LEU A 785 1.12 -0.65 -24.48
CA LEU A 785 0.46 -0.30 -25.73
C LEU A 785 -1.02 -0.67 -25.62
N GLN A 786 -1.30 -1.92 -25.28
CA GLN A 786 -2.65 -2.43 -25.09
C GLN A 786 -3.49 -1.59 -24.10
N GLN A 787 -2.91 -1.19 -22.96
CA GLN A 787 -3.65 -0.36 -22.00
C GLN A 787 -4.12 0.95 -22.60
N LYS A 788 -3.33 1.55 -23.49
CA LYS A 788 -3.68 2.80 -24.16
C LYS A 788 -4.82 2.58 -25.17
N ASP A 789 -4.85 1.44 -25.84
CA ASP A 789 -5.84 1.12 -26.85
C ASP A 789 -7.19 0.73 -26.20
N VAL A 790 -7.14 -0.01 -25.08
CA VAL A 790 -8.30 -0.24 -24.19
C VAL A 790 -8.85 1.08 -23.64
N ASP A 791 -7.99 2.01 -23.23
CA ASP A 791 -8.43 3.32 -22.73
C ASP A 791 -9.13 4.12 -23.85
N ASN A 792 -8.64 4.10 -25.10
CA ASN A 792 -9.31 4.76 -26.23
C ASN A 792 -10.68 4.12 -26.55
N LEU A 793 -10.75 2.78 -26.53
CA LEU A 793 -11.98 2.04 -26.78
C LEU A 793 -13.04 2.29 -25.68
N GLU A 794 -12.62 2.46 -24.43
CA GLU A 794 -13.49 2.88 -23.31
C GLU A 794 -14.14 4.25 -23.60
N GLU A 795 -13.40 5.18 -24.21
CA GLU A 795 -13.92 6.50 -24.58
C GLU A 795 -14.88 6.42 -25.76
N GLU A 796 -14.56 5.66 -26.80
CA GLU A 796 -15.43 5.46 -27.97
C GLU A 796 -16.79 4.84 -27.59
N ILE A 797 -16.80 3.80 -26.74
CA ILE A 797 -18.05 3.19 -26.23
C ILE A 797 -18.92 4.22 -25.50
N VAL A 798 -18.30 5.13 -24.76
CA VAL A 798 -19.01 6.16 -23.99
C VAL A 798 -19.51 7.27 -24.89
N GLU A 799 -18.74 7.68 -25.90
CA GLU A 799 -19.19 8.64 -26.91
C GLU A 799 -20.40 8.09 -27.70
N ASN A 800 -20.35 6.83 -28.15
CA ASN A 800 -21.45 6.20 -28.88
C ASN A 800 -22.71 6.05 -28.01
N MET A 801 -22.56 5.70 -26.72
CA MET A 801 -23.68 5.69 -25.79
C MET A 801 -24.28 7.09 -25.59
N GLU A 802 -23.44 8.12 -25.49
CA GLU A 802 -23.92 9.49 -25.37
C GLU A 802 -24.71 9.92 -26.61
N GLU A 803 -24.25 9.55 -27.80
CA GLU A 803 -24.93 9.79 -29.08
C GLU A 803 -26.26 9.01 -29.19
N ASN A 804 -26.28 7.74 -28.79
CA ASN A 804 -27.48 6.89 -28.81
C ASN A 804 -28.58 7.46 -27.92
N ILE A 805 -28.23 7.92 -26.71
CA ILE A 805 -29.19 8.53 -25.80
C ILE A 805 -29.59 9.95 -26.25
N ALA A 806 -28.66 10.73 -26.82
CA ALA A 806 -28.95 12.04 -27.42
C ALA A 806 -30.05 11.94 -28.49
N THR A 807 -29.88 10.94 -29.36
CA THR A 807 -30.78 10.61 -30.47
C THR A 807 -32.13 10.13 -29.96
N LYS A 808 -32.16 9.23 -28.97
CA LYS A 808 -33.41 8.74 -28.34
C LYS A 808 -34.20 9.86 -27.65
N LYS A 809 -33.52 10.87 -27.10
CA LYS A 809 -34.15 12.03 -26.42
C LYS A 809 -34.51 13.18 -27.35
N GLY A 810 -34.13 13.12 -28.63
CA GLY A 810 -34.42 14.19 -29.62
C GLY A 810 -33.69 15.50 -29.31
N THR A 811 -32.53 15.42 -28.66
CA THR A 811 -31.68 16.55 -28.29
C THR A 811 -30.73 16.90 -29.44
N PRO A 812 -30.42 18.19 -29.70
CA PRO A 812 -29.49 18.57 -30.77
C PRO A 812 -28.07 18.05 -30.50
N GLU A 813 -27.32 17.70 -31.57
CA GLU A 813 -25.88 17.40 -31.50
C GLU A 813 -25.13 18.46 -30.68
N GLY A 814 -24.35 18.01 -29.69
CA GLY A 814 -23.53 18.88 -28.85
C GLY A 814 -24.24 19.54 -27.66
N ALA A 815 -25.50 19.20 -27.36
CA ALA A 815 -26.12 19.58 -26.08
C ALA A 815 -25.54 18.74 -24.92
N GLU A 816 -25.19 19.37 -23.80
CA GLU A 816 -24.86 18.64 -22.56
C GLU A 816 -26.11 17.88 -22.06
N ILE A 817 -26.25 16.63 -22.48
CA ILE A 817 -27.37 15.75 -22.12
C ILE A 817 -27.16 15.09 -20.75
N PHE A 818 -25.91 14.96 -20.33
CA PHE A 818 -25.49 14.30 -19.10
C PHE A 818 -24.78 15.27 -18.18
N ASP A 819 -25.10 15.18 -16.89
CA ASP A 819 -24.20 15.76 -15.89
C ASP A 819 -22.93 14.89 -15.75
N LEU A 820 -21.82 15.48 -15.31
CA LEU A 820 -20.55 14.75 -15.17
C LEU A 820 -20.69 13.44 -14.36
N THR A 821 -21.59 13.40 -13.38
CA THR A 821 -21.79 12.21 -12.54
C THR A 821 -22.32 11.04 -13.38
N GLN A 822 -23.13 11.33 -14.38
CA GLN A 822 -23.65 10.35 -15.34
C GLN A 822 -22.58 9.90 -16.35
N ARG A 823 -21.74 10.83 -16.85
CA ARG A 823 -20.59 10.49 -17.73
C ARG A 823 -19.54 9.62 -17.01
N ILE A 824 -19.27 9.90 -15.74
CA ILE A 824 -18.39 9.07 -14.91
C ILE A 824 -19.00 7.68 -14.66
N ALA A 825 -20.31 7.61 -14.40
CA ALA A 825 -21.00 6.34 -14.24
C ALA A 825 -20.96 5.51 -15.53
N ALA A 826 -21.08 6.17 -16.69
CA ALA A 826 -20.95 5.56 -18.01
C ALA A 826 -19.57 4.95 -18.23
N LYS A 827 -18.50 5.75 -18.11
CA LYS A 827 -17.11 5.30 -18.25
C LYS A 827 -16.84 4.05 -17.39
N ARG A 828 -17.24 4.08 -16.12
CA ARG A 828 -17.09 2.94 -15.22
C ARG A 828 -17.84 1.69 -15.69
N LYS A 829 -19.07 1.85 -16.18
CA LYS A 829 -19.89 0.73 -16.63
C LYS A 829 -19.39 0.15 -17.95
N ALA A 830 -18.93 1.00 -18.86
CA ALA A 830 -18.25 0.63 -20.10
C ALA A 830 -16.99 -0.17 -19.79
N LYS A 831 -16.13 0.33 -18.89
CA LYS A 831 -14.95 -0.39 -18.40
C LYS A 831 -15.28 -1.76 -17.81
N GLU A 832 -16.26 -1.84 -16.91
CA GLU A 832 -16.67 -3.10 -16.28
C GLU A 832 -17.14 -4.14 -17.32
N MET A 833 -17.90 -3.70 -18.32
CA MET A 833 -18.41 -4.57 -19.39
C MET A 833 -17.32 -4.95 -20.39
N LEU A 834 -16.43 -4.01 -20.75
CA LEU A 834 -15.28 -4.22 -21.62
C LEU A 834 -14.31 -5.23 -21.00
N ASP A 835 -13.90 -5.03 -19.75
CA ASP A 835 -13.05 -5.97 -19.00
C ASP A 835 -13.66 -7.39 -18.99
N LYS A 836 -14.98 -7.48 -18.80
CA LYS A 836 -15.69 -8.77 -18.81
C LYS A 836 -15.66 -9.44 -20.19
N GLN A 837 -15.72 -8.68 -21.29
CA GLN A 837 -15.64 -9.22 -22.65
C GLN A 837 -14.20 -9.58 -23.04
N LEU A 838 -13.20 -8.75 -22.69
CA LEU A 838 -11.78 -9.02 -22.95
C LEU A 838 -11.29 -10.30 -22.26
N HIS A 839 -11.79 -10.60 -21.06
CA HIS A 839 -11.46 -11.82 -20.32
C HIS A 839 -12.48 -12.96 -20.50
N ALA A 840 -13.48 -12.81 -21.37
CA ALA A 840 -14.42 -13.88 -21.64
C ALA A 840 -13.69 -15.05 -22.33
N LYS A 841 -13.80 -16.25 -21.77
CA LYS A 841 -13.31 -17.46 -22.45
C LYS A 841 -14.15 -17.70 -23.70
N LEU A 842 -13.52 -18.11 -24.79
CA LEU A 842 -14.26 -18.69 -25.92
C LEU A 842 -15.08 -19.89 -25.38
N THR A 843 -16.39 -19.71 -25.24
CA THR A 843 -17.30 -20.84 -25.07
C THR A 843 -17.22 -21.67 -26.34
N SER A 844 -16.86 -22.94 -26.20
CA SER A 844 -16.74 -23.89 -27.30
C SER A 844 -18.11 -24.25 -27.87
N GLU A 845 -18.80 -23.30 -28.50
CA GLU A 845 -20.03 -23.53 -29.26
C GLU A 845 -20.03 -22.65 -30.51
N ASN A 846 -19.33 -23.14 -31.54
CA ASN A 846 -19.82 -23.26 -32.92
C ASN A 846 -18.87 -24.14 -33.73
#